data_AF-A0A9D5VSJ7-F1
#
_entry.id   AF-A0A9D5VSJ7-F1
#
_cell.length_a   1.000
_cell.length_b   1.000
_cell.length_c   1.000
_cell.angle_alpha   90.00
_cell.angle_beta   90.00
_cell.angle_gamma   90.00
#
_symmetry.space_group_name_H-M   'P 1'
#
loop_
_entity.id
_entity.type
_entity.pdbx_description
1 polymer ?
#
loop_
_entity_poly.entity_id
_entity_poly.type
_entity_poly.pdbx_seq_one_letter_code
_entity_poly.pdbx_strand_id
1 'polypeptide(L)'
;MNNKNRIIFLFIVFLFLTVFINNIDVQSSSPKAVYIRSQAAYPKLKNLGKFWALIIGIDDYQYIRKLPTSVNDAKAIAKVLSKQYGANIIDLYDKAATKKNITSKLTELARVVKEDDWLIIYYSGHGDLKYLGRSIDAISDAERKKAKESGDAFWIPVEAHSGHDSISECISDVELINLYLRPIMARHLLVISDSCYSGKLVHKIDISEEPYLNDAINSASRMILSSGGWETVPAVSNLPKCSGHSTFACFLLESFKKNKDKYLTIRNLYEDIRKPVLYNSKQEPQLDIFHGIGHLNGQFVFVPRDYPSSTTTSTSSSTTTAITSSTSSSSTTMTTTNSSTSSKETTTVEQKLKAGDLSEPNSIGMVFAYIPSGTVKREDSSIITLSEGFWMQTTEVTQGQWKTVMGNNPSSFNNCGDGCPVENVSWHDAQKFISKLNEKEKTKNYRLPEEAEWEYGARAGTSTAYFWGDKPDCKKANYGNGWSDECEGVNPGRAMNVKSFSPNAWGLYDMHGNVWEWCHDKADGNEQYKLIATDGKGSLLIRGGGCGSSAEDCRSANRAGSEAGFLPNKSDIGFRLACSSGHFKASLEQKLKAGDLSEPNSIGMVFAYIPQSTQQEGFWMQTTEVTQSQWKAVMGNNPSHFQDCGDSCPVEQVSWNDVQVFISRLNEKENTNNFRLPIDAEWTYAARAGTETAYFWGDRADCKKANFGNTHWNDECKGVNHGTMKVKSFSPNAWGLYDMHGNVWEWCEDLYDKNSSFRNIRSGFCLDIAMYCLSEDYFKIADDGHNKFLGFRLACHSGHLKARPTNR
;
A
#
# COMPACT_ATOMS: atom_id res chain seq x y z
N MET A 1 70.99 -10.15 28.15
CA MET A 1 70.68 -9.33 29.35
C MET A 1 69.56 -10.01 30.14
N ASN A 2 69.70 -10.00 31.46
CA ASN A 2 69.09 -10.88 32.47
C ASN A 2 67.56 -11.01 32.44
N ASN A 3 67.07 -12.15 32.97
CA ASN A 3 65.66 -12.44 33.28
C ASN A 3 64.96 -11.38 34.16
N LYS A 4 65.73 -10.48 34.79
CA LYS A 4 65.21 -9.26 35.45
C LYS A 4 64.62 -8.23 34.47
N ASN A 5 65.11 -8.16 33.23
CA ASN A 5 64.60 -7.21 32.23
C ASN A 5 63.32 -7.69 31.53
N ARG A 6 63.02 -8.99 31.54
CA ARG A 6 61.73 -9.52 31.03
C ARG A 6 60.59 -9.32 32.03
N ILE A 7 60.86 -9.42 33.33
CA ILE A 7 59.87 -9.16 34.39
C ILE A 7 59.56 -7.66 34.50
N ILE A 8 60.56 -6.78 34.33
CA ILE A 8 60.36 -5.33 34.30
C ILE A 8 59.60 -4.89 33.02
N PHE A 9 59.85 -5.52 31.87
CA PHE A 9 59.08 -5.23 30.65
C PHE A 9 57.63 -5.71 30.73
N LEU A 10 57.37 -6.87 31.35
CA LEU A 10 56.01 -7.36 31.61
C LEU A 10 55.26 -6.51 32.66
N PHE A 11 55.95 -5.97 33.67
CA PHE A 11 55.34 -5.04 34.64
C PHE A 11 55.05 -3.65 34.05
N ILE A 12 55.90 -3.13 33.16
CA ILE A 12 55.65 -1.85 32.47
C ILE A 12 54.52 -1.98 31.45
N VAL A 13 54.40 -3.14 30.77
CA VAL A 13 53.26 -3.41 29.87
C VAL A 13 51.95 -3.60 30.65
N PHE A 14 51.97 -4.14 31.88
CA PHE A 14 50.76 -4.28 32.71
C PHE A 14 50.34 -2.98 33.44
N LEU A 15 51.29 -2.08 33.76
CA LEU A 15 50.98 -0.77 34.32
C LEU A 15 50.46 0.24 33.28
N PHE A 16 50.87 0.11 32.01
CA PHE A 16 50.28 0.90 30.92
C PHE A 16 48.89 0.37 30.48
N LEU A 17 48.57 -0.90 30.76
CA LEU A 17 47.24 -1.46 30.51
C LEU A 17 46.20 -1.14 31.59
N THR A 18 46.59 -0.57 32.74
CA THR A 18 45.63 -0.24 33.83
C THR A 18 45.35 1.26 33.98
N VAL A 19 46.09 2.14 33.29
CA VAL A 19 45.82 3.59 33.24
C VAL A 19 45.04 4.01 31.98
N PHE A 20 44.93 3.14 30.96
CA PHE A 20 44.13 3.40 29.75
C PHE A 20 42.77 2.68 29.68
N ILE A 21 42.34 2.00 30.76
CA ILE A 21 41.00 1.37 30.85
C ILE A 21 40.04 2.14 31.78
N ASN A 22 40.47 3.27 32.37
CA ASN A 22 39.62 4.09 33.25
C ASN A 22 39.42 5.56 32.82
N ASN A 23 39.71 5.94 31.56
CA ASN A 23 39.41 7.29 31.05
C ASN A 23 39.22 7.32 29.52
N ILE A 24 38.19 6.64 29.02
CA ILE A 24 37.51 7.08 27.80
C ILE A 24 36.06 7.28 28.19
N ASP A 25 35.77 8.48 28.67
CA ASP A 25 34.41 8.97 28.82
C ASP A 25 33.86 9.10 27.40
N VAL A 26 33.09 8.10 26.99
CA VAL A 26 32.37 8.09 25.72
C VAL A 26 31.34 9.21 25.80
N GLN A 27 31.68 10.36 25.23
CA GLN A 27 30.73 11.40 24.86
C GLN A 27 29.88 10.90 23.67
N SER A 28 29.03 9.92 23.96
CA SER A 28 27.80 9.67 23.22
C SER A 28 26.64 10.33 23.98
N SER A 29 26.78 11.64 24.20
CA SER A 29 25.59 12.47 24.23
C SER A 29 25.06 12.52 22.80
N SER A 30 24.34 11.46 22.40
CA SER A 30 23.11 11.74 21.68
C SER A 30 22.41 12.84 22.49
N PRO A 31 21.87 13.90 21.88
CA PRO A 31 20.86 14.63 22.60
C PRO A 31 19.84 13.55 22.97
N LYS A 32 19.80 13.16 24.26
CA LYS A 32 18.54 12.77 24.84
C LYS A 32 17.65 13.90 24.41
N ALA A 33 16.76 13.62 23.47
CA ALA A 33 15.59 14.44 23.32
C ALA A 33 14.95 14.36 24.70
N VAL A 34 15.36 15.28 25.57
CA VAL A 34 14.47 15.89 26.52
C VAL A 34 13.38 16.35 25.58
N TYR A 35 12.29 15.60 25.54
CA TYR A 35 11.01 16.14 25.15
C TYR A 35 10.78 17.27 26.16
N ILE A 36 11.37 18.43 25.86
CA ILE A 36 10.82 19.68 26.30
C ILE A 36 9.42 19.58 25.71
N ARG A 37 8.43 19.41 26.59
CA ARG A 37 7.06 19.77 26.24
C ARG A 37 7.15 21.18 25.72
N SER A 38 7.28 21.33 24.40
CA SER A 38 6.82 22.53 23.79
C SER A 38 5.37 22.61 24.23
N GLN A 39 5.01 23.72 24.85
CA GLN A 39 3.61 24.12 24.93
C GLN A 39 3.17 24.38 23.48
N ALA A 40 3.10 23.33 22.66
CA ALA A 40 2.40 23.37 21.40
C ALA A 40 0.98 23.78 21.75
N ALA A 41 0.55 24.91 21.20
CA ALA A 41 -0.78 25.45 21.43
C ALA A 41 -1.80 24.33 21.15
N TYR A 42 -2.42 23.87 22.23
CA TYR A 42 -3.29 22.71 22.17
C TYR A 42 -4.43 22.95 21.17
N PRO A 43 -4.76 21.96 20.31
CA PRO A 43 -5.89 21.99 19.40
C PRO A 43 -7.17 22.49 20.07
N LYS A 44 -7.94 23.35 19.38
CA LYS A 44 -9.35 23.53 19.72
C LYS A 44 -10.07 22.25 19.33
N LEU A 45 -10.50 21.48 20.34
CA LEU A 45 -11.40 20.34 20.18
C LEU A 45 -12.72 20.84 19.56
N LYS A 46 -12.97 20.50 18.30
CA LYS A 46 -14.28 20.74 17.68
C LYS A 46 -15.26 19.72 18.25
N ASN A 47 -16.24 20.18 19.03
CA ASN A 47 -17.41 19.44 19.51
C ASN A 47 -17.10 18.01 20.00
N LEU A 48 -16.74 17.89 21.28
CA LEU A 48 -16.62 16.60 21.94
C LEU A 48 -17.99 15.91 21.98
N GLY A 49 -18.16 14.83 21.22
CA GLY A 49 -19.34 13.97 21.29
C GLY A 49 -19.42 13.22 22.61
N LYS A 50 -20.37 12.29 22.72
CA LYS A 50 -20.51 11.45 23.91
C LYS A 50 -19.37 10.42 23.97
N PHE A 51 -18.86 10.19 25.18
CA PHE A 51 -17.98 9.06 25.42
C PHE A 51 -18.81 7.86 25.92
N TRP A 52 -18.73 6.74 25.22
CA TRP A 52 -19.36 5.46 25.56
C TRP A 52 -18.30 4.43 25.95
N ALA A 53 -18.64 3.54 26.88
CA ALA A 53 -17.80 2.39 27.19
C ALA A 53 -18.63 1.13 27.42
N LEU A 54 -18.42 0.11 26.59
CA LEU A 54 -18.91 -1.25 26.83
C LEU A 54 -17.86 -2.02 27.62
N ILE A 55 -18.22 -2.48 28.81
CA ILE A 55 -17.31 -3.11 29.77
C ILE A 55 -17.78 -4.54 30.03
N ILE A 56 -16.97 -5.51 29.65
CA ILE A 56 -17.27 -6.94 29.76
C ILE A 56 -16.24 -7.58 30.67
N GLY A 57 -16.70 -8.27 31.71
CA GLY A 57 -15.85 -9.00 32.66
C GLY A 57 -16.47 -10.33 33.02
N ILE A 58 -15.72 -11.43 32.89
CA ILE A 58 -16.26 -12.78 33.13
C ILE A 58 -15.31 -13.57 34.03
N ASP A 59 -15.77 -13.90 35.23
CA ASP A 59 -15.08 -14.78 36.18
C ASP A 59 -15.80 -16.13 36.29
N ASP A 60 -17.13 -16.12 36.36
CA ASP A 60 -17.97 -17.27 36.71
C ASP A 60 -18.44 -18.07 35.48
N TYR A 61 -17.50 -18.60 34.71
CA TYR A 61 -17.80 -19.46 33.55
C TYR A 61 -18.56 -20.74 33.94
N GLN A 62 -19.54 -21.13 33.12
CA GLN A 62 -20.41 -22.28 33.40
C GLN A 62 -19.70 -23.63 33.17
N TYR A 63 -18.95 -23.74 32.07
CA TYR A 63 -18.38 -25.01 31.61
C TYR A 63 -16.85 -25.02 31.50
N ILE A 64 -16.22 -23.86 31.59
CA ILE A 64 -14.76 -23.71 31.56
C ILE A 64 -14.23 -23.16 32.90
N ARG A 65 -12.92 -23.19 33.08
CA ARG A 65 -12.27 -22.80 34.33
C ARG A 65 -12.63 -21.36 34.72
N LYS A 66 -13.05 -21.14 35.96
CA LYS A 66 -13.33 -19.80 36.49
C LYS A 66 -12.08 -18.93 36.56
N LEU A 67 -12.25 -17.63 36.34
CA LEU A 67 -11.22 -16.63 36.52
C LEU A 67 -11.40 -15.90 37.88
N PRO A 68 -10.32 -15.37 38.48
CA PRO A 68 -10.35 -14.74 39.79
C PRO A 68 -10.37 -13.20 39.79
N THR A 69 -10.19 -12.54 38.65
CA THR A 69 -9.89 -11.09 38.58
C THR A 69 -10.62 -10.32 37.49
N SER A 70 -11.21 -10.97 36.49
CA SER A 70 -11.71 -10.33 35.27
C SER A 70 -12.85 -9.35 35.55
N VAL A 71 -13.78 -9.70 36.44
CA VAL A 71 -14.87 -8.79 36.83
C VAL A 71 -14.33 -7.63 37.66
N ASN A 72 -13.33 -7.86 38.50
CA ASN A 72 -12.71 -6.80 39.29
C ASN A 72 -11.94 -5.81 38.42
N ASP A 73 -11.22 -6.30 37.41
CA ASP A 73 -10.53 -5.50 36.39
C ASP A 73 -11.52 -4.63 35.61
N ALA A 74 -12.58 -5.26 35.08
CA ALA A 74 -13.63 -4.58 34.33
C ALA A 74 -14.31 -3.47 35.17
N LYS A 75 -14.66 -3.75 36.42
CA LYS A 75 -15.24 -2.74 37.34
C LYS A 75 -14.28 -1.59 37.64
N ALA A 76 -12.99 -1.87 37.82
CA ALA A 76 -12.00 -0.83 38.08
C ALA A 76 -11.80 0.09 36.87
N ILE A 77 -11.75 -0.47 35.66
CA ILE A 77 -11.67 0.29 34.41
C ILE A 77 -12.94 1.12 34.20
N ALA A 78 -14.13 0.54 34.37
CA ALA A 78 -15.40 1.27 34.31
C ALA A 78 -15.42 2.49 35.24
N LYS A 79 -14.95 2.31 36.49
CA LYS A 79 -14.87 3.39 37.48
C LYS A 79 -13.94 4.51 37.03
N VAL A 80 -12.78 4.20 36.48
CA VAL A 80 -11.81 5.20 35.98
C VAL A 80 -12.39 5.95 34.78
N LEU A 81 -12.89 5.22 33.77
CA LEU A 81 -13.46 5.83 32.56
C LEU A 81 -14.66 6.73 32.88
N SER A 82 -15.54 6.30 33.79
CA SER A 82 -16.69 7.10 34.22
C SER A 82 -16.29 8.31 35.07
N LYS A 83 -15.40 8.15 36.06
CA LYS A 83 -15.06 9.23 37.00
C LYS A 83 -14.11 10.26 36.41
N GLN A 84 -13.07 9.83 35.72
CA GLN A 84 -11.99 10.70 35.23
C GLN A 84 -12.27 11.24 33.83
N TYR A 85 -12.94 10.47 32.97
CA TYR A 85 -13.11 10.81 31.55
C TYR A 85 -14.56 10.98 31.10
N GLY A 86 -15.54 10.74 31.97
CA GLY A 86 -16.95 10.99 31.67
C GLY A 86 -17.64 9.98 30.78
N ALA A 87 -17.12 8.75 30.68
CA ALA A 87 -17.75 7.69 29.89
C ALA A 87 -19.14 7.28 30.42
N ASN A 88 -20.08 7.09 29.49
CA ASN A 88 -21.35 6.41 29.70
C ASN A 88 -21.09 4.90 29.70
N ILE A 89 -21.18 4.28 30.88
CA ILE A 89 -20.85 2.86 31.07
C ILE A 89 -22.05 1.97 30.71
N ILE A 90 -21.80 0.96 29.91
CA ILE A 90 -22.65 -0.21 29.68
C ILE A 90 -21.84 -1.41 30.15
N ASP A 91 -22.31 -2.14 31.16
CA ASP A 91 -21.58 -3.26 31.73
C ASP A 91 -22.28 -4.61 31.55
N LEU A 92 -21.48 -5.66 31.37
CA LEU A 92 -21.90 -7.05 31.33
C LEU A 92 -20.93 -7.87 32.17
N TYR A 93 -21.41 -8.39 33.30
CA TYR A 93 -20.61 -9.21 34.22
C TYR A 93 -21.16 -10.61 34.36
N ASP A 94 -20.28 -11.61 34.35
CA ASP A 94 -20.58 -13.03 34.59
C ASP A 94 -21.83 -13.49 33.82
N LYS A 95 -22.88 -13.94 34.53
CA LYS A 95 -24.15 -14.42 33.96
C LYS A 95 -24.83 -13.46 32.97
N ALA A 96 -24.48 -12.17 33.00
CA ALA A 96 -25.00 -11.18 32.05
C ALA A 96 -24.19 -11.15 30.75
N ALA A 97 -22.92 -11.57 30.76
CA ALA A 97 -22.00 -11.56 29.63
C ALA A 97 -22.17 -12.79 28.72
N THR A 98 -23.42 -13.00 28.27
CA THR A 98 -23.76 -14.05 27.30
C THR A 98 -23.44 -13.61 25.88
N LYS A 99 -23.26 -14.55 24.93
CA LYS A 99 -23.02 -14.22 23.51
C LYS A 99 -24.11 -13.27 23.03
N LYS A 100 -25.36 -13.65 23.28
CA LYS A 100 -26.55 -12.87 22.92
C LYS A 100 -26.54 -11.46 23.51
N ASN A 101 -26.19 -11.30 24.79
CA ASN A 101 -26.20 -9.98 25.42
C ASN A 101 -25.06 -9.10 24.91
N ILE A 102 -23.86 -9.67 24.73
CA ILE A 102 -22.71 -8.96 24.18
C ILE A 102 -23.02 -8.46 22.77
N THR A 103 -23.47 -9.34 21.87
CA THR A 103 -23.76 -8.99 20.48
C THR A 103 -24.95 -8.04 20.35
N SER A 104 -25.97 -8.19 21.21
CA SER A 104 -27.09 -7.25 21.30
C SER A 104 -26.63 -5.84 21.69
N LYS A 105 -25.75 -5.72 22.69
CA LYS A 105 -25.20 -4.42 23.11
C LYS A 105 -24.30 -3.78 22.07
N LEU A 106 -23.48 -4.56 21.36
CA LEU A 106 -22.71 -4.05 20.23
C LEU A 106 -23.63 -3.55 19.11
N THR A 107 -24.69 -4.29 18.80
CA THR A 107 -25.70 -3.88 17.80
C THR A 107 -26.46 -2.63 18.23
N GLU A 108 -26.77 -2.48 19.51
CA GLU A 108 -27.38 -1.27 20.07
C GLU A 108 -26.43 -0.07 19.93
N LEU A 109 -25.15 -0.24 20.27
CA LEU A 109 -24.12 0.79 20.14
C LEU A 109 -23.99 1.28 18.69
N ALA A 110 -23.98 0.36 17.72
CA ALA A 110 -23.97 0.71 16.29
C ALA A 110 -25.14 1.62 15.87
N ARG A 111 -26.28 1.57 16.57
CA ARG A 111 -27.45 2.43 16.29
C ARG A 111 -27.41 3.77 16.99
N VAL A 112 -26.81 3.86 18.17
CA VAL A 112 -26.91 5.06 19.04
C VAL A 112 -25.66 5.93 19.05
N VAL A 113 -24.50 5.35 18.76
CA VAL A 113 -23.20 6.05 18.73
C VAL A 113 -23.08 6.84 17.44
N LYS A 114 -22.71 8.12 17.55
CA LYS A 114 -22.62 9.06 16.41
C LYS A 114 -21.17 9.32 15.97
N GLU A 115 -21.01 9.95 14.82
CA GLU A 115 -19.70 10.30 14.23
C GLU A 115 -18.81 11.13 15.13
N ASP A 116 -19.38 12.00 15.97
CA ASP A 116 -18.60 12.82 16.91
C ASP A 116 -18.22 12.10 18.21
N ASP A 117 -18.84 10.95 18.51
CA ASP A 117 -18.72 10.20 19.76
C ASP A 117 -17.43 9.38 19.83
N TRP A 118 -17.11 8.89 21.03
CA TRP A 118 -16.06 7.90 21.25
C TRP A 118 -16.62 6.64 21.88
N LEU A 119 -16.06 5.50 21.53
CA LEU A 119 -16.42 4.22 22.11
C LEU A 119 -15.18 3.44 22.53
N ILE A 120 -15.16 2.99 23.78
CA ILE A 120 -14.26 1.92 24.23
C ILE A 120 -15.06 0.63 24.42
N ILE A 121 -14.49 -0.48 23.98
CA ILE A 121 -14.94 -1.82 24.35
C ILE A 121 -13.81 -2.46 25.15
N TYR A 122 -14.02 -2.68 26.44
CA TYR A 122 -13.08 -3.39 27.30
C TYR A 122 -13.61 -4.81 27.55
N TYR A 123 -12.82 -5.82 27.19
CA TYR A 123 -13.12 -7.22 27.44
C TYR A 123 -12.06 -7.82 28.37
N SER A 124 -12.48 -8.45 29.45
CA SER A 124 -11.63 -9.23 30.35
C SER A 124 -12.27 -10.60 30.61
N GLY A 125 -11.55 -11.66 30.24
CA GLY A 125 -12.09 -13.02 30.24
C GLY A 125 -11.21 -14.00 29.48
N HIS A 126 -11.68 -15.23 29.31
CA HIS A 126 -11.01 -16.22 28.46
C HIS A 126 -11.04 -15.82 27.00
N GLY A 127 -9.97 -16.19 26.30
CA GLY A 127 -9.88 -16.17 24.85
C GLY A 127 -9.29 -17.49 24.35
N ASP A 128 -9.66 -17.89 23.15
CA ASP A 128 -9.18 -19.12 22.50
C ASP A 128 -8.63 -18.79 21.11
N LEU A 129 -7.69 -19.59 20.64
CA LEU A 129 -7.20 -19.56 19.27
C LEU A 129 -7.56 -20.90 18.64
N LYS A 130 -8.42 -20.90 17.62
CA LYS A 130 -8.84 -22.15 16.98
C LYS A 130 -8.21 -22.29 15.60
N TYR A 131 -7.75 -23.50 15.26
CA TYR A 131 -7.23 -23.85 13.95
C TYR A 131 -7.92 -25.11 13.44
N LEU A 132 -8.51 -25.02 12.24
CA LEU A 132 -9.39 -26.06 11.68
C LEU A 132 -10.52 -26.46 12.63
N GLY A 133 -11.09 -25.48 13.35
CA GLY A 133 -12.17 -25.68 14.32
C GLY A 133 -11.75 -26.32 15.65
N ARG A 134 -10.44 -26.48 15.90
CA ARG A 134 -9.91 -27.09 17.12
C ARG A 134 -9.21 -26.06 17.99
N SER A 135 -9.49 -26.05 19.30
CA SER A 135 -8.80 -25.18 20.25
C SER A 135 -7.30 -25.47 20.26
N ILE A 136 -6.49 -24.43 20.48
CA ILE A 136 -5.03 -24.52 20.49
C ILE A 136 -4.49 -25.53 21.50
N ASP A 137 -5.23 -25.79 22.58
CA ASP A 137 -4.85 -26.80 23.58
C ASP A 137 -5.06 -28.24 23.09
N ALA A 138 -5.91 -28.44 22.07
CA ALA A 138 -6.27 -29.73 21.49
C ALA A 138 -5.49 -30.07 20.20
N ILE A 139 -4.53 -29.24 19.78
CA ILE A 139 -3.73 -29.46 18.57
C ILE A 139 -2.26 -29.75 18.89
N SER A 140 -1.57 -30.43 17.97
CA SER A 140 -0.16 -30.76 18.11
C SER A 140 0.75 -29.52 18.04
N ASP A 141 1.97 -29.59 18.57
CA ASP A 141 2.90 -28.45 18.56
C ASP A 141 3.23 -27.94 17.16
N ALA A 142 3.28 -28.83 16.16
CA ALA A 142 3.46 -28.46 14.76
C ALA A 142 2.26 -27.65 14.23
N GLU A 143 1.04 -28.02 14.63
CA GLU A 143 -0.18 -27.30 14.29
C GLU A 143 -0.31 -26.00 15.07
N ARG A 144 0.19 -25.92 16.32
CA ARG A 144 0.21 -24.65 17.08
C ARG A 144 0.97 -23.58 16.32
N LYS A 145 2.08 -23.90 15.65
CA LYS A 145 2.81 -22.91 14.82
C LYS A 145 1.93 -22.39 13.67
N LYS A 146 1.22 -23.27 12.96
CA LYS A 146 0.29 -22.89 11.89
C LYS A 146 -0.92 -22.11 12.41
N ALA A 147 -1.45 -22.48 13.58
CA ALA A 147 -2.53 -21.76 14.25
C ALA A 147 -2.11 -20.32 14.61
N LYS A 148 -0.85 -20.11 15.02
CA LYS A 148 -0.32 -18.76 15.27
C LYS A 148 -0.24 -17.92 13.99
N GLU A 149 -0.07 -18.53 12.82
CA GLU A 149 -0.03 -17.83 11.54
C GLU A 149 -1.45 -17.64 10.95
N SER A 150 -2.34 -18.63 11.06
CA SER A 150 -3.58 -18.72 10.26
C SER A 150 -4.85 -19.11 11.04
N GLY A 151 -4.78 -19.27 12.37
CA GLY A 151 -5.96 -19.53 13.21
C GLY A 151 -6.75 -18.26 13.53
N ASP A 152 -8.00 -18.46 13.95
CA ASP A 152 -8.97 -17.42 14.31
C ASP A 152 -9.04 -17.24 15.83
N ALA A 153 -9.06 -15.99 16.31
CA ALA A 153 -9.16 -15.67 17.73
C ALA A 153 -10.63 -15.53 18.17
N PHE A 154 -10.93 -15.96 19.40
CA PHE A 154 -12.29 -15.95 19.93
C PHE A 154 -12.34 -15.33 21.33
N TRP A 155 -13.34 -14.47 21.55
CA TRP A 155 -13.84 -14.17 22.89
C TRP A 155 -14.82 -15.27 23.33
N ILE A 156 -14.72 -15.67 24.59
CA ILE A 156 -15.51 -16.77 25.16
C ILE A 156 -16.56 -16.19 26.13
N PRO A 157 -17.85 -16.21 25.77
CA PRO A 157 -18.95 -15.83 26.66
C PRO A 157 -19.14 -16.79 27.83
N VAL A 158 -19.89 -16.36 28.86
CA VAL A 158 -20.02 -17.09 30.13
C VAL A 158 -20.59 -18.52 30.00
N GLU A 159 -21.46 -18.73 29.00
CA GLU A 159 -22.17 -19.99 28.73
C GLU A 159 -21.47 -20.91 27.73
N ALA A 160 -20.31 -20.53 27.19
CA ALA A 160 -19.63 -21.31 26.17
C ALA A 160 -19.02 -22.60 26.75
N HIS A 161 -19.18 -23.71 26.02
CA HIS A 161 -18.62 -25.02 26.37
C HIS A 161 -17.13 -25.16 25.99
N SER A 162 -16.43 -26.13 26.59
CA SER A 162 -15.10 -26.53 26.13
C SER A 162 -15.17 -27.51 24.95
N GLY A 163 -14.20 -27.46 24.01
CA GLY A 163 -14.04 -28.45 22.94
C GLY A 163 -14.47 -28.00 21.53
N HIS A 164 -14.58 -28.97 20.61
CA HIS A 164 -14.73 -28.78 19.15
C HIS A 164 -16.05 -28.11 18.71
N ASP A 165 -17.14 -28.32 19.45
CA ASP A 165 -18.48 -27.83 19.07
C ASP A 165 -18.79 -26.40 19.54
N SER A 166 -17.86 -25.77 20.27
CA SER A 166 -18.04 -24.45 20.92
C SER A 166 -17.93 -23.23 20.00
N ILE A 167 -17.57 -23.40 18.72
CA ILE A 167 -17.33 -22.26 17.80
C ILE A 167 -18.56 -21.36 17.66
N SER A 168 -19.75 -21.97 17.60
CA SER A 168 -21.01 -21.23 17.45
C SER A 168 -21.38 -20.41 18.69
N GLU A 169 -20.87 -20.80 19.86
CA GLU A 169 -21.13 -20.19 21.17
C GLU A 169 -20.13 -19.08 21.52
N CYS A 170 -18.98 -19.04 20.84
CA CYS A 170 -17.96 -18.00 20.97
C CYS A 170 -18.16 -16.85 19.98
N ILE A 171 -17.49 -15.71 20.21
CA ILE A 171 -17.48 -14.58 19.26
C ILE A 171 -16.10 -14.56 18.61
N SER A 172 -16.01 -14.86 17.31
CA SER A 172 -14.74 -14.76 16.59
C SER A 172 -14.34 -13.30 16.35
N ASP A 173 -13.05 -13.08 16.14
CA ASP A 173 -12.50 -11.83 15.62
C ASP A 173 -13.16 -11.37 14.32
N VAL A 174 -13.36 -12.29 13.38
CA VAL A 174 -14.07 -12.03 12.11
C VAL A 174 -15.51 -11.59 12.36
N GLU A 175 -16.24 -12.27 13.26
CA GLU A 175 -17.61 -11.92 13.65
C GLU A 175 -17.63 -10.53 14.33
N LEU A 176 -16.73 -10.31 15.29
CA LEU A 176 -16.57 -9.08 16.03
C LEU A 176 -16.34 -7.89 15.10
N ILE A 177 -15.32 -7.99 14.25
CA ILE A 177 -14.89 -6.90 13.36
C ILE A 177 -15.98 -6.61 12.32
N ASN A 178 -16.43 -7.63 11.59
CA ASN A 178 -17.26 -7.41 10.41
C ASN A 178 -18.73 -7.16 10.73
N LEU A 179 -19.28 -7.82 11.76
CA LEU A 179 -20.71 -7.68 12.09
C LEU A 179 -20.98 -6.61 13.13
N TYR A 180 -20.03 -6.33 14.03
CA TYR A 180 -20.32 -5.52 15.21
C TYR A 180 -19.50 -4.23 15.30
N LEU A 181 -18.20 -4.25 14.99
CA LEU A 181 -17.36 -3.05 15.07
C LEU A 181 -17.49 -2.16 13.83
N ARG A 182 -17.47 -2.75 12.63
CA ARG A 182 -17.58 -2.03 11.35
C ARG A 182 -18.81 -1.11 11.27
N PRO A 183 -20.00 -1.50 11.76
CA PRO A 183 -21.16 -0.61 11.86
C PRO A 183 -20.99 0.65 12.73
N ILE A 184 -20.07 0.67 13.69
CA ILE A 184 -20.05 1.73 14.71
C ILE A 184 -19.41 3.00 14.15
N MET A 185 -20.19 4.09 14.09
CA MET A 185 -19.78 5.37 13.50
C MET A 185 -18.85 6.23 14.34
N ALA A 186 -18.54 5.85 15.59
CA ALA A 186 -17.72 6.64 16.53
C ALA A 186 -16.49 7.27 15.84
N ARG A 187 -16.13 8.52 16.18
CA ARG A 187 -14.86 9.11 15.73
C ARG A 187 -13.70 8.23 16.16
N HIS A 188 -13.65 7.90 17.45
CA HIS A 188 -12.67 6.99 17.98
C HIS A 188 -13.33 5.75 18.55
N LEU A 189 -12.95 4.59 18.02
CA LEU A 189 -13.27 3.26 18.51
C LEU A 189 -11.98 2.61 18.99
N LEU A 190 -11.97 2.16 20.24
CA LEU A 190 -10.86 1.42 20.82
C LEU A 190 -11.36 0.14 21.47
N VAL A 191 -10.83 -1.00 21.05
CA VAL A 191 -11.01 -2.28 21.73
C VAL A 191 -9.82 -2.53 22.63
N ILE A 192 -10.05 -2.80 23.92
CA ILE A 192 -9.02 -3.25 24.86
C ILE A 192 -9.36 -4.68 25.25
N SER A 193 -8.53 -5.64 24.84
CA SER A 193 -8.78 -7.06 25.08
C SER A 193 -7.76 -7.62 26.08
N ASP A 194 -8.21 -7.83 27.31
CA ASP A 194 -7.46 -8.53 28.35
C ASP A 194 -7.83 -10.02 28.39
N SER A 195 -7.37 -10.75 27.36
CA SER A 195 -7.63 -12.18 27.18
C SER A 195 -6.47 -12.88 26.50
N CYS A 196 -6.33 -14.19 26.71
CA CYS A 196 -5.36 -15.01 25.98
C CYS A 196 -5.60 -14.90 24.46
N TYR A 197 -4.51 -14.96 23.69
CA TYR A 197 -4.51 -14.92 22.21
C TYR A 197 -5.08 -13.65 21.56
N SER A 198 -5.36 -12.60 22.33
CA SER A 198 -5.81 -11.29 21.83
C SER A 198 -4.79 -10.58 20.92
N GLY A 199 -3.52 -10.98 20.92
CA GLY A 199 -2.49 -10.47 20.00
C GLY A 199 -2.64 -10.93 18.55
N LYS A 200 -3.57 -11.85 18.24
CA LYS A 200 -3.91 -12.24 16.87
C LYS A 200 -4.87 -11.26 16.19
N LEU A 201 -5.58 -10.45 16.98
CA LEU A 201 -6.35 -9.30 16.50
C LEU A 201 -5.45 -8.15 16.02
N VAL A 202 -4.12 -8.31 16.11
CA VAL A 202 -3.09 -7.31 15.83
C VAL A 202 -2.20 -7.85 14.71
N HIS A 203 -2.10 -7.11 13.61
CA HIS A 203 -1.04 -7.23 12.61
C HIS A 203 0.20 -6.43 13.09
N LYS A 204 1.40 -7.00 12.97
CA LYS A 204 2.63 -6.30 13.35
C LYS A 204 2.90 -5.12 12.40
N ILE A 205 2.41 -3.93 12.76
CA ILE A 205 2.76 -2.68 12.12
C ILE A 205 3.64 -1.86 13.06
N ASP A 206 4.78 -1.42 12.54
CA ASP A 206 5.61 -0.41 13.18
C ASP A 206 4.98 0.96 12.90
N ILE A 207 4.17 1.46 13.84
CA ILE A 207 3.61 2.82 13.76
C ILE A 207 4.78 3.78 14.05
N SER A 208 5.60 4.05 13.03
CA SER A 208 6.82 4.86 13.13
C SER A 208 6.59 6.36 12.94
N GLU A 209 5.44 6.77 12.40
CA GLU A 209 5.09 8.17 12.19
C GLU A 209 3.98 8.63 13.15
N GLU A 210 4.27 9.64 13.97
CA GLU A 210 3.25 10.30 14.81
C GLU A 210 2.44 11.29 13.94
N PRO A 211 1.11 11.11 13.81
CA PRO A 211 0.27 12.14 13.21
C PRO A 211 0.34 13.41 14.06
N TYR A 212 0.30 14.58 13.42
CA TYR A 212 0.15 15.85 14.15
C TYR A 212 -1.06 15.74 15.08
N LEU A 213 -0.92 16.22 16.32
CA LEU A 213 -1.94 16.06 17.38
C LEU A 213 -3.35 16.51 16.95
N ASN A 214 -3.45 17.51 16.06
CA ASN A 214 -4.70 17.93 15.46
C ASN A 214 -5.36 16.82 14.63
N ASP A 215 -4.58 16.12 13.81
CA ASP A 215 -5.06 15.07 12.92
C ASP A 215 -5.38 13.80 13.72
N ALA A 216 -4.55 13.51 14.74
CA ALA A 216 -4.79 12.42 15.69
C ALA A 216 -6.15 12.56 16.40
N ILE A 217 -6.55 13.78 16.77
CA ILE A 217 -7.78 14.04 17.53
C ILE A 217 -9.02 14.15 16.62
N ASN A 218 -8.86 14.72 15.42
CA ASN A 218 -10.01 15.05 14.58
C ASN A 218 -10.33 13.98 13.52
N SER A 219 -9.41 13.03 13.28
CA SER A 219 -9.60 11.96 12.30
C SER A 219 -10.16 10.70 12.96
N ALA A 220 -10.87 9.88 12.18
CA ALA A 220 -11.41 8.63 12.69
C ALA A 220 -10.28 7.66 13.11
N SER A 221 -10.45 6.98 14.25
CA SER A 221 -9.55 5.93 14.70
C SER A 221 -10.32 4.64 14.99
N ARG A 222 -9.77 3.52 14.52
CA ARG A 222 -10.23 2.16 14.81
C ARG A 222 -9.02 1.39 15.32
N MET A 223 -8.91 1.20 16.63
CA MET A 223 -7.68 0.72 17.26
C MET A 223 -7.97 -0.42 18.23
N ILE A 224 -6.96 -1.25 18.45
CA ILE A 224 -6.98 -2.31 19.45
C ILE A 224 -5.73 -2.27 20.32
N LEU A 225 -5.91 -2.46 21.62
CA LEU A 225 -4.86 -2.71 22.59
C LEU A 225 -5.11 -4.09 23.23
N SER A 226 -4.23 -5.04 22.97
CA SER A 226 -4.33 -6.39 23.52
C SER A 226 -3.34 -6.59 24.66
N SER A 227 -3.71 -7.43 25.64
CA SER A 227 -2.76 -7.84 26.69
C SER A 227 -1.68 -8.77 26.16
N GLY A 228 -1.99 -9.55 25.12
CA GLY A 228 -1.05 -10.41 24.40
C GLY A 228 -0.49 -11.58 25.23
N GLY A 229 0.11 -12.56 24.55
CA GLY A 229 0.65 -13.78 25.15
C GLY A 229 0.20 -15.06 24.42
N TRP A 230 1.14 -15.97 24.20
CA TRP A 230 0.95 -17.23 23.45
C TRP A 230 0.68 -18.46 24.33
N GLU A 231 0.54 -18.26 25.64
CA GLU A 231 0.35 -19.30 26.65
C GLU A 231 -0.79 -18.91 27.60
N THR A 232 -1.39 -19.90 28.28
CA THR A 232 -2.34 -19.68 29.37
C THR A 232 -1.60 -19.07 30.58
N VAL A 233 -1.66 -17.76 30.75
CA VAL A 233 -0.96 -17.04 31.84
C VAL A 233 -1.79 -17.13 33.14
N PRO A 234 -1.17 -17.24 34.33
CA PRO A 234 -1.90 -17.21 35.59
C PRO A 234 -2.72 -15.92 35.76
N ALA A 235 -3.98 -16.10 36.14
CA ALA A 235 -5.00 -15.06 36.17
C ALA A 235 -4.90 -14.04 37.34
N VAL A 236 -3.79 -14.03 38.10
CA VAL A 236 -3.55 -13.09 39.20
C VAL A 236 -2.11 -12.61 39.11
N SER A 237 -1.90 -11.30 39.21
CA SER A 237 -0.55 -10.75 39.30
C SER A 237 0.13 -11.17 40.61
N ASN A 238 1.38 -11.64 40.53
CA ASN A 238 2.20 -11.93 41.71
C ASN A 238 2.74 -10.67 42.41
N LEU A 239 2.45 -9.48 41.88
CA LEU A 239 2.88 -8.21 42.44
C LEU A 239 1.94 -7.79 43.58
N PRO A 240 2.45 -7.51 44.80
CA PRO A 240 1.62 -7.04 45.92
C PRO A 240 0.80 -5.79 45.59
N LYS A 241 1.35 -4.89 44.77
CA LYS A 241 0.67 -3.66 44.33
C LYS A 241 -0.49 -3.89 43.35
N CYS A 242 -0.56 -5.07 42.73
CA CYS A 242 -1.57 -5.47 41.77
C CYS A 242 -2.57 -6.46 42.40
N SER A 243 -2.68 -6.49 43.74
CA SER A 243 -3.61 -7.37 44.45
C SER A 243 -5.04 -7.21 43.93
N GLY A 244 -5.64 -8.32 43.51
CA GLY A 244 -6.99 -8.38 42.95
C GLY A 244 -7.11 -8.04 41.47
N HIS A 245 -6.02 -7.79 40.75
CA HIS A 245 -6.03 -7.41 39.33
C HIS A 245 -5.12 -8.30 38.47
N SER A 246 -5.44 -8.43 37.17
CA SER A 246 -4.49 -8.95 36.19
C SER A 246 -3.26 -8.03 36.10
N THR A 247 -2.11 -8.56 35.66
CA THR A 247 -0.90 -7.73 35.48
C THR A 247 -1.16 -6.62 34.46
N PHE A 248 -1.82 -6.95 33.34
CA PHE A 248 -2.18 -5.98 32.31
C PHE A 248 -3.13 -4.88 32.83
N ALA A 249 -4.25 -5.26 33.46
CA ALA A 249 -5.21 -4.31 34.01
C ALA A 249 -4.61 -3.43 35.12
N CYS A 250 -3.74 -4.00 35.97
CA CYS A 250 -3.03 -3.25 37.01
C CYS A 250 -2.23 -2.08 36.43
N PHE A 251 -1.40 -2.33 35.40
CA PHE A 251 -0.58 -1.28 34.78
C PHE A 251 -1.41 -0.30 33.96
N LEU A 252 -2.49 -0.77 33.32
CA LEU A 252 -3.46 0.10 32.64
C LEU A 252 -4.11 1.11 33.61
N LEU A 253 -4.56 0.63 34.77
CA LEU A 253 -5.10 1.46 35.85
C LEU A 253 -4.04 2.41 36.43
N GLU A 254 -2.79 1.98 36.50
CA GLU A 254 -1.68 2.81 36.98
C GLU A 254 -1.40 3.99 36.04
N SER A 255 -1.37 3.75 34.72
CA SER A 255 -1.20 4.82 33.72
C SER A 255 -2.35 5.81 33.75
N PHE A 256 -3.61 5.35 33.84
CA PHE A 256 -4.75 6.26 33.98
C PHE A 256 -4.67 7.14 35.24
N LYS A 257 -4.25 6.57 36.38
CA LYS A 257 -4.06 7.32 37.64
C LYS A 257 -2.91 8.34 37.56
N LYS A 258 -1.86 8.03 36.80
CA LYS A 258 -0.69 8.90 36.61
C LYS A 258 -0.98 10.08 35.69
N ASN A 259 -1.96 9.96 34.79
CA ASN A 259 -2.28 11.01 33.85
C ASN A 259 -2.71 12.31 34.57
N LYS A 260 -1.83 13.31 34.52
CA LYS A 260 -2.09 14.69 34.96
C LYS A 260 -2.22 15.66 33.78
N ASP A 261 -2.26 15.12 32.57
CA ASP A 261 -2.18 15.89 31.34
C ASP A 261 -3.55 16.23 30.80
N LYS A 262 -3.56 17.23 29.91
CA LYS A 262 -4.77 17.72 29.25
C LYS A 262 -5.45 16.66 28.38
N TYR A 263 -4.68 15.70 27.89
CA TYR A 263 -5.15 14.52 27.19
C TYR A 263 -4.13 13.40 27.37
N LEU A 264 -4.60 12.16 27.32
CA LEU A 264 -3.78 10.96 27.25
C LEU A 264 -4.09 10.27 25.92
N THR A 265 -3.08 10.08 25.07
CA THR A 265 -3.25 9.32 23.82
C THR A 265 -3.12 7.83 24.11
N ILE A 266 -3.75 6.99 23.29
CA ILE A 266 -3.60 5.53 23.38
C ILE A 266 -2.16 5.08 23.18
N ARG A 267 -1.35 5.81 22.40
CA ARG A 267 0.09 5.54 22.24
C ARG A 267 0.84 5.74 23.55
N ASN A 268 0.61 6.87 24.24
CA ASN A 268 1.24 7.12 25.54
C ASN A 268 0.82 6.09 26.59
N LEU A 269 -0.47 5.74 26.59
CA LEU A 269 -1.00 4.67 27.43
C LEU A 269 -0.31 3.33 27.15
N TYR A 270 -0.08 2.99 25.87
CA TYR A 270 0.65 1.79 25.46
C TYR A 270 2.10 1.79 25.94
N GLU A 271 2.84 2.88 25.71
CA GLU A 271 4.24 3.01 26.12
C GLU A 271 4.41 2.90 27.65
N ASP A 272 3.45 3.45 28.42
CA ASP A 272 3.43 3.36 29.88
C ASP A 272 3.26 1.93 30.39
N ILE A 273 2.53 1.07 29.68
CA ILE A 273 2.18 -0.28 30.16
C ILE A 273 3.03 -1.38 29.53
N ARG A 274 3.54 -1.21 28.30
CA ARG A 274 4.21 -2.27 27.53
C ARG A 274 5.39 -2.86 28.30
N LYS A 275 6.35 -2.01 28.69
CA LYS A 275 7.56 -2.46 29.40
C LYS A 275 7.22 -3.05 30.78
N PRO A 276 6.41 -2.38 31.64
CA PRO A 276 6.09 -2.95 32.95
C PRO A 276 5.34 -4.28 32.88
N VAL A 277 4.43 -4.49 31.91
CA VAL A 277 3.73 -5.78 31.75
C VAL A 277 4.71 -6.87 31.30
N LEU A 278 5.57 -6.58 30.31
CA LEU A 278 6.60 -7.50 29.81
C LEU A 278 7.57 -7.96 30.90
N TYR A 279 7.97 -7.06 31.80
CA TYR A 279 8.91 -7.39 32.88
C TYR A 279 8.29 -8.20 34.03
N ASN A 280 6.97 -8.20 34.14
CA ASN A 280 6.26 -8.79 35.29
C ASN A 280 5.31 -9.93 34.93
N SER A 281 5.27 -10.33 33.65
CA SER A 281 4.42 -11.43 33.17
C SER A 281 4.94 -11.99 31.84
N LYS A 282 4.35 -13.09 31.38
CA LYS A 282 4.57 -13.61 30.01
C LYS A 282 3.72 -12.91 28.95
N GLN A 283 2.94 -11.90 29.34
CA GLN A 283 2.10 -11.11 28.43
C GLN A 283 2.97 -10.12 27.66
N GLU A 284 2.69 -9.95 26.37
CA GLU A 284 3.35 -8.98 25.51
C GLU A 284 2.28 -8.06 24.93
N PRO A 285 2.02 -6.89 25.56
CA PRO A 285 0.99 -5.98 25.06
C PRO A 285 1.27 -5.53 23.63
N GLN A 286 0.21 -5.46 22.82
CA GLN A 286 0.29 -5.01 21.44
C GLN A 286 -0.78 -3.94 21.17
N LEU A 287 -0.37 -2.88 20.49
CA LEU A 287 -1.24 -1.80 20.03
C LEU A 287 -1.26 -1.83 18.50
N ASP A 288 -2.45 -1.76 17.91
CA ASP A 288 -2.61 -1.79 16.46
C ASP A 288 -3.92 -1.16 15.99
N ILE A 289 -4.15 -1.17 14.68
CA ILE A 289 -5.33 -0.66 13.99
C ILE A 289 -6.18 -1.80 13.42
N PHE A 290 -7.50 -1.60 13.36
CA PHE A 290 -8.35 -2.48 12.57
C PHE A 290 -8.37 -2.01 11.11
N HIS A 291 -7.99 -2.89 10.19
CA HIS A 291 -8.05 -2.62 8.76
C HIS A 291 -9.48 -2.79 8.21
N GLY A 292 -9.84 -2.00 7.19
CA GLY A 292 -11.10 -2.16 6.45
C GLY A 292 -12.38 -1.81 7.22
N ILE A 293 -12.28 -1.08 8.34
CA ILE A 293 -13.45 -0.62 9.13
C ILE A 293 -13.47 0.90 9.39
N GLY A 294 -12.77 1.69 8.57
CA GLY A 294 -12.78 3.15 8.62
C GLY A 294 -11.74 3.79 9.56
N HIS A 295 -10.54 3.20 9.67
CA HIS A 295 -9.39 3.88 10.29
C HIS A 295 -8.83 4.94 9.32
N LEU A 296 -8.60 6.17 9.77
CA LEU A 296 -7.92 7.22 9.00
C LEU A 296 -6.51 7.44 9.56
N ASN A 297 -6.21 8.62 10.11
CA ASN A 297 -4.97 8.90 10.83
C ASN A 297 -5.22 9.30 12.30
N GLY A 298 -6.39 8.93 12.83
CA GLY A 298 -6.79 9.26 14.20
C GLY A 298 -6.07 8.41 15.25
N GLN A 299 -5.94 8.95 16.46
CA GLN A 299 -5.59 8.18 17.65
C GLN A 299 -6.71 8.30 18.68
N PHE A 300 -6.97 7.23 19.43
CA PHE A 300 -7.89 7.35 20.55
C PHE A 300 -7.29 8.26 21.62
N VAL A 301 -8.01 9.32 22.00
CA VAL A 301 -7.56 10.31 22.99
C VAL A 301 -8.53 10.37 24.16
N PHE A 302 -7.99 10.19 25.37
CA PHE A 302 -8.70 10.33 26.63
C PHE A 302 -8.66 11.78 27.11
N VAL A 303 -9.81 12.44 27.18
CA VAL A 303 -9.96 13.84 27.63
C VAL A 303 -10.58 13.87 29.03
N PRO A 304 -9.87 14.38 30.06
CA PRO A 304 -10.41 14.46 31.43
C PRO A 304 -11.67 15.34 31.51
N ARG A 305 -12.62 14.94 32.38
CA ARG A 305 -13.93 15.61 32.54
C ARG A 305 -13.82 17.10 32.91
N ASP A 306 -12.82 17.48 33.69
CA ASP A 306 -12.68 18.85 34.23
C ASP A 306 -12.07 19.84 33.23
N TYR A 307 -11.96 19.46 31.95
CA TYR A 307 -11.45 20.32 30.89
C TYR A 307 -12.56 21.20 30.29
N PRO A 308 -12.42 22.54 30.22
CA PRO A 308 -13.47 23.43 29.74
C PRO A 308 -13.76 23.24 28.25
N SER A 309 -14.97 22.78 27.91
CA SER A 309 -15.49 22.84 26.55
C SER A 309 -15.77 24.30 26.20
N SER A 310 -15.11 24.83 25.17
CA SER A 310 -15.49 26.15 24.64
C SER A 310 -16.83 26.04 23.93
N THR A 311 -17.92 26.24 24.66
CA THR A 311 -19.26 26.36 24.09
C THR A 311 -19.86 27.69 24.52
N THR A 312 -20.47 28.35 23.54
CA THR A 312 -21.38 29.51 23.62
C THR A 312 -20.73 30.89 23.46
N THR A 313 -20.90 31.48 22.28
CA THR A 313 -21.30 32.90 22.24
C THR A 313 -22.36 33.09 21.17
N SER A 314 -23.51 33.51 21.68
CA SER A 314 -24.76 33.92 21.07
C SER A 314 -24.65 34.75 19.80
N THR A 315 -25.56 34.43 18.89
CA THR A 315 -26.21 35.30 17.91
C THR A 315 -26.41 36.71 18.44
N SER A 316 -25.91 37.72 17.72
CA SER A 316 -26.52 39.05 17.71
C SER A 316 -26.47 39.63 16.30
N SER A 317 -27.65 39.91 15.79
CA SER A 317 -27.93 40.69 14.59
C SER A 317 -27.45 42.13 14.75
N SER A 318 -26.75 42.67 13.76
CA SER A 318 -26.82 44.10 13.48
C SER A 318 -26.54 44.39 12.00
N THR A 319 -27.41 45.26 11.48
CA THR A 319 -27.58 45.71 10.11
C THR A 319 -26.58 46.83 9.76
N THR A 320 -26.36 47.04 8.45
CA THR A 320 -25.82 48.27 7.78
C THR A 320 -24.30 48.44 7.90
N THR A 321 -23.50 48.77 6.88
CA THR A 321 -23.73 49.69 5.75
C THR A 321 -22.68 49.42 4.64
N ALA A 322 -23.08 49.58 3.39
CA ALA A 322 -22.19 49.66 2.23
C ALA A 322 -21.36 50.97 2.26
N ILE A 323 -20.06 50.88 2.01
CA ILE A 323 -19.27 52.01 1.51
C ILE A 323 -18.40 51.53 0.35
N THR A 324 -18.80 51.99 -0.83
CA THR A 324 -18.02 52.12 -2.06
C THR A 324 -16.73 52.91 -1.85
N SER A 325 -15.64 52.47 -2.47
CA SER A 325 -14.67 53.38 -3.08
C SER A 325 -13.95 52.70 -4.25
N SER A 326 -14.39 53.11 -5.44
CA SER A 326 -13.71 53.05 -6.73
C SER A 326 -12.29 53.62 -6.67
N THR A 327 -11.38 53.03 -7.44
CA THR A 327 -10.49 53.85 -8.28
C THR A 327 -10.14 53.14 -9.58
N SER A 328 -10.38 53.86 -10.66
CA SER A 328 -10.21 53.57 -12.07
C SER A 328 -8.83 53.98 -12.60
N SER A 329 -8.33 53.26 -13.60
CA SER A 329 -7.60 53.79 -14.77
C SER A 329 -7.30 52.61 -15.71
N SER A 330 -8.06 52.33 -16.78
CA SER A 330 -8.26 53.06 -18.05
C SER A 330 -7.03 53.18 -18.95
N SER A 331 -7.29 52.97 -20.25
CA SER A 331 -6.50 53.29 -21.46
C SER A 331 -5.63 52.12 -21.97
N THR A 332 -5.66 51.67 -23.23
CA THR A 332 -6.36 52.11 -24.45
C THR A 332 -6.35 50.97 -25.47
N THR A 333 -7.48 50.78 -26.16
CA THR A 333 -7.65 49.97 -27.37
C THR A 333 -7.05 50.69 -28.57
N MET A 334 -6.29 49.99 -29.41
CA MET A 334 -6.01 50.41 -30.79
C MET A 334 -6.49 49.31 -31.73
N THR A 335 -7.53 49.66 -32.47
CA THR A 335 -8.12 48.90 -33.57
C THR A 335 -7.33 49.22 -34.84
N THR A 336 -6.86 48.21 -35.55
CA THR A 336 -6.53 48.34 -36.98
C THR A 336 -7.12 47.16 -37.75
N THR A 337 -8.12 47.47 -38.56
CA THR A 337 -8.63 46.65 -39.65
C THR A 337 -7.57 46.51 -40.75
N ASN A 338 -7.36 45.31 -41.28
CA ASN A 338 -7.03 45.12 -42.70
C ASN A 338 -7.44 43.75 -43.21
N SER A 339 -7.96 43.76 -44.43
CA SER A 339 -8.59 42.69 -45.19
C SER A 339 -7.59 41.72 -45.85
N SER A 340 -7.97 40.44 -45.88
CA SER A 340 -7.72 39.43 -46.93
C SER A 340 -6.37 39.40 -47.66
N THR A 341 -5.58 38.32 -47.49
CA THR A 341 -5.29 37.36 -48.58
C THR A 341 -4.67 36.06 -48.04
N SER A 342 -5.00 34.96 -48.69
CA SER A 342 -4.54 33.59 -48.44
C SER A 342 -3.04 33.41 -48.73
N SER A 343 -2.30 32.91 -47.74
CA SER A 343 -1.16 32.00 -47.97
C SER A 343 -0.93 31.16 -46.72
N LYS A 344 -1.03 29.83 -46.88
CA LYS A 344 -0.66 28.83 -45.87
C LYS A 344 0.82 28.96 -45.55
N GLU A 345 1.15 29.50 -44.39
CA GLU A 345 2.42 29.21 -43.71
C GLU A 345 2.12 28.28 -42.54
N THR A 346 2.45 27.00 -42.75
CA THR A 346 2.49 26.00 -41.69
C THR A 346 3.66 26.35 -40.77
N THR A 347 3.40 27.07 -39.69
CA THR A 347 4.38 27.25 -38.62
C THR A 347 4.42 25.96 -37.79
N THR A 348 5.30 25.03 -38.15
CA THR A 348 5.67 23.91 -37.29
C THR A 348 6.34 24.47 -36.05
N VAL A 349 5.62 24.52 -34.93
CA VAL A 349 6.22 24.72 -33.61
C VAL A 349 6.98 23.44 -33.29
N GLU A 350 8.29 23.41 -33.50
CA GLU A 350 9.16 22.35 -32.96
C GLU A 350 9.14 22.47 -31.43
N GLN A 351 8.38 21.59 -30.78
CA GLN A 351 8.30 21.49 -29.34
C GLN A 351 9.63 20.96 -28.80
N LYS A 352 10.27 21.73 -27.91
CA LYS A 352 11.55 21.37 -27.29
C LYS A 352 11.35 20.21 -26.29
N LEU A 353 11.99 19.08 -26.55
CA LEU A 353 12.00 17.88 -25.69
C LEU A 353 12.48 18.22 -24.26
N LYS A 354 11.83 17.63 -23.26
CA LYS A 354 12.17 17.76 -21.83
C LYS A 354 12.60 16.43 -21.24
N ALA A 355 13.39 16.51 -20.17
CA ALA A 355 13.86 15.33 -19.45
C ALA A 355 12.68 14.48 -18.98
N GLY A 356 12.72 13.19 -19.29
CA GLY A 356 11.68 12.23 -18.96
C GLY A 356 10.47 12.23 -19.89
N ASP A 357 10.43 13.04 -20.95
CA ASP A 357 9.41 12.87 -22.01
C ASP A 357 9.51 11.43 -22.54
N LEU A 358 8.37 10.75 -22.72
CA LEU A 358 8.34 9.34 -23.11
C LEU A 358 8.06 9.18 -24.61
N SER A 359 8.66 8.15 -25.23
CA SER A 359 8.36 7.76 -26.59
C SER A 359 7.05 6.97 -26.63
N GLU A 360 6.36 6.98 -27.77
CA GLU A 360 5.41 5.92 -28.06
C GLU A 360 6.12 4.55 -27.99
N PRO A 361 5.44 3.47 -27.56
CA PRO A 361 6.01 2.14 -27.59
C PRO A 361 6.38 1.73 -29.03
N ASN A 362 7.55 1.13 -29.22
CA ASN A 362 7.90 0.53 -30.51
C ASN A 362 7.11 -0.77 -30.79
N SER A 363 7.36 -1.46 -31.91
CA SER A 363 6.58 -2.65 -32.32
C SER A 363 6.67 -3.85 -31.37
N ILE A 364 7.55 -3.79 -30.36
CA ILE A 364 7.69 -4.82 -29.32
C ILE A 364 7.41 -4.26 -27.91
N GLY A 365 6.79 -3.08 -27.82
CA GLY A 365 6.35 -2.49 -26.56
C GLY A 365 7.45 -1.81 -25.73
N MET A 366 8.61 -1.50 -26.31
CA MET A 366 9.65 -0.72 -25.59
C MET A 366 9.30 0.76 -25.58
N VAL A 367 9.36 1.36 -24.40
CA VAL A 367 9.21 2.80 -24.16
C VAL A 367 10.57 3.39 -23.80
N PHE A 368 10.88 4.56 -24.34
CA PHE A 368 12.12 5.29 -24.10
C PHE A 368 11.84 6.64 -23.44
N ALA A 369 12.66 7.04 -22.47
CA ALA A 369 12.65 8.36 -21.88
C ALA A 369 13.71 9.26 -22.54
N TYR A 370 13.35 10.52 -22.80
CA TYR A 370 14.28 11.52 -23.29
C TYR A 370 15.21 12.00 -22.18
N ILE A 371 16.51 11.89 -22.44
CA ILE A 371 17.58 12.31 -21.56
C ILE A 371 18.21 13.56 -22.19
N PRO A 372 18.15 14.73 -21.54
CA PRO A 372 18.63 15.98 -22.12
C PRO A 372 20.16 16.01 -22.17
N SER A 373 20.72 16.82 -23.06
CA SER A 373 22.12 17.23 -22.96
C SER A 373 22.36 17.98 -21.65
N GLY A 374 23.56 17.86 -21.07
CA GLY A 374 23.91 18.65 -19.90
C GLY A 374 25.12 18.12 -19.16
N THR A 375 25.31 18.62 -17.95
CA THR A 375 26.45 18.29 -17.09
C THR A 375 26.00 17.79 -15.74
N VAL A 376 26.66 16.74 -15.22
CA VAL A 376 26.49 16.28 -13.83
C VAL A 376 27.85 16.05 -13.18
N LYS A 377 27.94 16.41 -11.91
CA LYS A 377 29.15 16.24 -11.10
C LYS A 377 29.13 14.88 -10.42
N ARG A 378 30.22 14.11 -10.52
CA ARG A 378 30.45 12.87 -9.78
C ARG A 378 30.85 13.17 -8.32
N GLU A 379 30.79 12.16 -7.48
CA GLU A 379 31.19 12.21 -6.07
C GLU A 379 32.67 12.63 -5.89
N ASP A 380 33.54 12.17 -6.79
CA ASP A 380 34.97 12.52 -6.83
C ASP A 380 35.25 13.91 -7.42
N SER A 381 34.19 14.69 -7.68
CA SER A 381 34.21 16.00 -8.32
C SER A 381 34.58 16.05 -9.81
N SER A 382 34.75 14.91 -10.49
CA SER A 382 34.80 14.88 -11.96
C SER A 382 33.43 15.23 -12.57
N ILE A 383 33.41 15.68 -13.83
CA ILE A 383 32.18 16.13 -14.51
C ILE A 383 31.92 15.26 -15.74
N ILE A 384 30.69 14.76 -15.85
CA ILE A 384 30.17 14.15 -17.08
C ILE A 384 29.47 15.25 -17.87
N THR A 385 29.82 15.39 -19.16
CA THR A 385 29.20 16.36 -20.07
C THR A 385 28.67 15.61 -21.28
N LEU A 386 27.36 15.71 -21.54
CA LEU A 386 26.73 15.24 -22.77
C LEU A 386 26.36 16.44 -23.63
N SER A 387 26.92 16.53 -24.85
CA SER A 387 26.69 17.63 -25.78
C SER A 387 25.33 17.55 -26.48
N GLU A 388 24.74 16.35 -26.53
CA GLU A 388 23.44 16.11 -27.16
C GLU A 388 22.55 15.27 -26.23
N GLY A 389 21.24 15.48 -26.32
CA GLY A 389 20.28 14.60 -25.69
C GLY A 389 20.09 13.32 -26.49
N PHE A 390 19.54 12.31 -25.84
CA PHE A 390 19.30 10.99 -26.41
C PHE A 390 18.08 10.33 -25.75
N TRP A 391 17.62 9.22 -26.29
CA TRP A 391 16.52 8.45 -25.72
C TRP A 391 17.08 7.17 -25.09
N MET A 392 16.65 6.82 -23.89
CA MET A 392 17.05 5.60 -23.18
C MET A 392 15.81 4.79 -22.80
N GLN A 393 15.84 3.48 -23.04
CA GLN A 393 14.74 2.59 -22.69
C GLN A 393 14.44 2.73 -21.19
N THR A 394 13.15 2.82 -20.82
CA THR A 394 12.75 3.07 -19.43
C THR A 394 13.14 1.93 -18.49
N THR A 395 13.30 0.72 -19.02
CA THR A 395 13.64 -0.51 -18.27
C THR A 395 14.81 -1.23 -18.94
N GLU A 396 15.35 -2.24 -18.28
CA GLU A 396 16.14 -3.28 -18.94
C GLU A 396 15.32 -3.97 -20.04
N VAL A 397 15.97 -4.58 -21.03
CA VAL A 397 15.32 -5.42 -22.02
C VAL A 397 14.72 -6.64 -21.33
N THR A 398 13.43 -6.88 -21.50
CA THR A 398 12.73 -7.97 -20.83
C THR A 398 12.86 -9.31 -21.56
N GLN A 399 12.63 -10.42 -20.85
CA GLN A 399 12.57 -11.77 -21.43
C GLN A 399 11.47 -11.87 -22.51
N GLY A 400 10.34 -11.18 -22.34
CA GLY A 400 9.28 -11.10 -23.35
C GLY A 400 9.72 -10.37 -24.62
N GLN A 401 10.37 -9.21 -24.47
CA GLN A 401 10.96 -8.47 -25.59
C GLN A 401 12.03 -9.29 -26.31
N TRP A 402 12.92 -9.94 -25.54
CA TRP A 402 13.94 -10.84 -26.07
C TRP A 402 13.33 -11.97 -26.90
N LYS A 403 12.37 -12.73 -26.35
CA LYS A 403 11.68 -13.81 -27.06
C LYS A 403 11.04 -13.34 -28.36
N THR A 404 10.43 -12.15 -28.35
CA THR A 404 9.78 -11.58 -29.53
C THR A 404 10.75 -11.33 -30.70
N VAL A 405 12.01 -10.97 -30.41
CA VAL A 405 13.04 -10.68 -31.43
C VAL A 405 13.91 -11.90 -31.75
N MET A 406 14.23 -12.71 -30.74
CA MET A 406 15.24 -13.77 -30.83
C MET A 406 14.64 -15.17 -30.96
N GLY A 407 13.38 -15.37 -30.54
CA GLY A 407 12.66 -16.64 -30.63
C GLY A 407 13.02 -17.68 -29.55
N ASN A 408 13.87 -17.33 -28.59
CA ASN A 408 14.29 -18.18 -27.47
C ASN A 408 14.39 -17.37 -26.17
N ASN A 409 14.70 -18.01 -25.04
CA ASN A 409 14.98 -17.33 -23.76
C ASN A 409 16.25 -17.92 -23.10
N PRO A 410 17.38 -17.20 -23.06
CA PRO A 410 18.65 -17.67 -22.50
C PRO A 410 18.77 -17.50 -20.97
N SER A 411 17.80 -16.82 -20.35
CA SER A 411 17.85 -16.41 -18.95
C SER A 411 17.91 -17.58 -17.97
N SER A 412 18.78 -17.48 -16.97
CA SER A 412 18.90 -18.39 -15.84
C SER A 412 17.69 -18.30 -14.90
N PHE A 413 17.13 -17.09 -14.76
CA PHE A 413 15.90 -16.80 -14.01
C PHE A 413 14.66 -16.87 -14.91
N ASN A 414 14.57 -17.90 -15.75
CA ASN A 414 13.49 -18.09 -16.72
C ASN A 414 12.09 -18.33 -16.11
N ASN A 415 12.01 -18.73 -14.84
CA ASN A 415 10.75 -18.90 -14.11
C ASN A 415 10.17 -17.57 -13.56
N CYS A 416 10.81 -16.44 -13.84
CA CYS A 416 10.42 -15.13 -13.35
C CYS A 416 9.25 -14.52 -14.15
N GLY A 417 9.12 -14.88 -15.43
CA GLY A 417 8.08 -14.40 -16.35
C GLY A 417 8.58 -13.36 -17.35
N ASP A 418 7.71 -13.00 -18.30
CA ASP A 418 8.07 -12.17 -19.47
C ASP A 418 8.44 -10.73 -19.12
N GLY A 419 8.03 -10.26 -17.95
CA GLY A 419 8.36 -8.94 -17.42
C GLY A 419 9.72 -8.84 -16.74
N CYS A 420 10.44 -9.95 -16.54
CA CYS A 420 11.77 -9.92 -15.94
C CYS A 420 12.83 -9.54 -16.97
N PRO A 421 13.97 -8.94 -16.56
CA PRO A 421 15.04 -8.63 -17.49
C PRO A 421 15.60 -9.91 -18.11
N VAL A 422 15.99 -9.83 -19.37
CA VAL A 422 16.80 -10.87 -19.98
C VAL A 422 18.21 -10.79 -19.38
N GLU A 423 18.63 -11.86 -18.73
CA GLU A 423 20.02 -12.05 -18.29
C GLU A 423 20.63 -13.31 -18.88
N ASN A 424 21.89 -13.58 -18.52
CA ASN A 424 22.72 -14.63 -19.08
C ASN A 424 22.92 -14.45 -20.60
N VAL A 425 23.13 -13.20 -21.02
CA VAL A 425 23.36 -12.80 -22.42
C VAL A 425 24.71 -12.13 -22.56
N SER A 426 25.49 -12.57 -23.54
CA SER A 426 26.79 -11.96 -23.83
C SER A 426 26.59 -10.62 -24.52
N TRP A 427 27.62 -9.77 -24.51
CA TRP A 427 27.59 -8.51 -25.25
C TRP A 427 27.31 -8.76 -26.75
N HIS A 428 27.87 -9.84 -27.31
CA HIS A 428 27.60 -10.23 -28.69
C HIS A 428 26.15 -10.62 -28.93
N ASP A 429 25.48 -11.25 -27.96
CA ASP A 429 24.07 -11.60 -28.09
C ASP A 429 23.17 -10.36 -27.97
N ALA A 430 23.52 -9.41 -27.10
CA ALA A 430 22.86 -8.10 -27.05
C ALA A 430 22.98 -7.37 -28.41
N GLN A 431 24.15 -7.38 -29.05
CA GLN A 431 24.31 -6.79 -30.37
C GLN A 431 23.52 -7.50 -31.48
N LYS A 432 23.39 -8.84 -31.41
CA LYS A 432 22.51 -9.58 -32.34
C LYS A 432 21.05 -9.19 -32.15
N PHE A 433 20.60 -9.06 -30.91
CA PHE A 433 19.25 -8.58 -30.59
C PHE A 433 19.02 -7.18 -31.17
N ILE A 434 19.95 -6.25 -30.94
CA ILE A 434 19.90 -4.88 -31.47
C ILE A 434 19.83 -4.86 -32.99
N SER A 435 20.67 -5.67 -33.66
CA SER A 435 20.68 -5.77 -35.13
C SER A 435 19.33 -6.23 -35.67
N LYS A 436 18.75 -7.30 -35.10
CA LYS A 436 17.44 -7.81 -35.50
C LYS A 436 16.30 -6.83 -35.20
N LEU A 437 16.36 -6.13 -34.06
CA LEU A 437 15.37 -5.10 -33.73
C LEU A 437 15.44 -3.93 -34.72
N ASN A 438 16.64 -3.45 -35.03
CA ASN A 438 16.87 -2.43 -36.05
C ASN A 438 16.33 -2.87 -37.43
N GLU A 439 16.57 -4.11 -37.83
CA GLU A 439 16.01 -4.68 -39.08
C GLU A 439 14.48 -4.72 -39.05
N LYS A 440 13.88 -5.23 -37.97
CA LYS A 440 12.43 -5.33 -37.78
C LYS A 440 11.74 -3.96 -37.84
N GLU A 441 12.36 -2.95 -37.21
CA GLU A 441 11.86 -1.58 -37.11
C GLU A 441 12.31 -0.69 -38.29
N LYS A 442 13.06 -1.26 -39.24
CA LYS A 442 13.62 -0.55 -40.41
C LYS A 442 14.38 0.72 -40.02
N THR A 443 15.17 0.62 -38.96
CA THR A 443 15.98 1.69 -38.38
C THR A 443 17.42 1.23 -38.17
N LYS A 444 18.31 2.13 -37.77
CA LYS A 444 19.70 1.82 -37.37
C LYS A 444 20.08 2.51 -36.05
N ASN A 445 19.08 2.98 -35.31
CA ASN A 445 19.29 3.92 -34.22
C ASN A 445 19.38 3.25 -32.84
N TYR A 446 18.85 2.03 -32.67
CA TYR A 446 18.99 1.32 -31.40
C TYR A 446 20.43 0.85 -31.22
N ARG A 447 20.97 1.09 -30.02
CA ARG A 447 22.31 0.69 -29.59
C ARG A 447 22.33 0.47 -28.07
N LEU A 448 23.44 -0.07 -27.57
CA LEU A 448 23.75 0.03 -26.14
C LEU A 448 24.07 1.50 -25.78
N PRO A 449 23.78 1.93 -24.55
CA PRO A 449 24.22 3.25 -24.08
C PRO A 449 25.74 3.31 -24.01
N GLU A 450 26.29 4.50 -24.23
CA GLU A 450 27.66 4.79 -23.80
C GLU A 450 27.71 4.83 -22.26
N GLU A 451 28.88 4.58 -21.69
CA GLU A 451 29.06 4.56 -20.23
C GLU A 451 28.68 5.90 -19.59
N ALA A 452 29.06 7.00 -20.25
CA ALA A 452 28.73 8.34 -19.81
C ALA A 452 27.22 8.60 -19.87
N GLU A 453 26.53 8.11 -20.91
CA GLU A 453 25.08 8.20 -21.05
C GLU A 453 24.36 7.40 -19.97
N TRP A 454 24.84 6.19 -19.69
CA TRP A 454 24.31 5.33 -18.63
C TRP A 454 24.41 6.00 -17.26
N GLU A 455 25.60 6.49 -16.90
CA GLU A 455 25.79 7.14 -15.60
C GLU A 455 25.02 8.46 -15.49
N TYR A 456 24.97 9.25 -16.57
CA TYR A 456 24.17 10.48 -16.63
C TYR A 456 22.69 10.18 -16.41
N GLY A 457 22.16 9.17 -17.12
CA GLY A 457 20.80 8.68 -16.96
C GLY A 457 20.51 8.17 -15.55
N ALA A 458 21.40 7.35 -14.96
CA ALA A 458 21.25 6.79 -13.62
C ALA A 458 21.15 7.88 -12.54
N ARG A 459 21.96 8.94 -12.67
CA ARG A 459 21.98 10.08 -11.75
C ARG A 459 20.75 10.97 -11.84
N ALA A 460 20.18 11.14 -13.03
CA ALA A 460 19.00 11.96 -13.29
C ALA A 460 18.99 13.33 -12.58
N GLY A 461 20.15 14.00 -12.57
CA GLY A 461 20.34 15.33 -11.95
C GLY A 461 20.90 15.33 -10.53
N THR A 462 21.10 14.18 -9.88
CA THR A 462 21.76 14.11 -8.57
C THR A 462 23.27 13.90 -8.69
N SER A 463 24.02 14.27 -7.64
CA SER A 463 25.45 14.00 -7.51
C SER A 463 25.76 12.86 -6.52
N THR A 464 24.73 12.17 -6.04
CA THR A 464 24.80 11.17 -4.96
C THR A 464 25.13 9.77 -5.47
N ALA A 465 25.36 8.83 -4.55
CA ALA A 465 25.67 7.43 -4.87
C ALA A 465 24.54 6.68 -5.58
N TYR A 466 23.31 6.99 -5.20
CA TYR A 466 22.08 6.53 -5.84
C TYR A 466 21.22 7.74 -6.16
N PHE A 467 20.26 7.63 -7.08
CA PHE A 467 19.37 8.77 -7.38
C PHE A 467 18.55 9.24 -6.17
N TRP A 468 18.41 8.40 -5.13
CA TRP A 468 17.68 8.72 -3.89
C TRP A 468 18.56 9.20 -2.73
N GLY A 469 19.89 9.27 -2.89
CA GLY A 469 20.82 9.70 -1.85
C GLY A 469 22.10 8.87 -1.79
N ASP A 470 22.90 9.07 -0.75
CA ASP A 470 24.21 8.42 -0.60
C ASP A 470 24.16 7.07 0.12
N LYS A 471 23.04 6.78 0.80
CA LYS A 471 22.86 5.54 1.54
C LYS A 471 22.05 4.52 0.72
N PRO A 472 22.47 3.24 0.72
CA PRO A 472 21.70 2.19 0.08
C PRO A 472 20.34 2.00 0.76
N ASP A 473 19.35 1.56 -0.02
CA ASP A 473 17.97 1.32 0.45
C ASP A 473 17.38 0.12 -0.32
N CYS A 474 17.29 -1.04 0.34
CA CYS A 474 16.82 -2.28 -0.29
C CYS A 474 15.34 -2.21 -0.70
N LYS A 475 14.58 -1.20 -0.23
CA LYS A 475 13.19 -0.97 -0.64
C LYS A 475 13.08 -0.19 -1.96
N LYS A 476 14.22 0.23 -2.54
CA LYS A 476 14.28 1.04 -3.77
C LYS A 476 15.07 0.39 -4.91
N ALA A 477 15.69 -0.76 -4.68
CA ALA A 477 16.48 -1.48 -5.67
C ALA A 477 16.64 -2.97 -5.29
N ASN A 478 16.72 -3.84 -6.30
CA ASN A 478 16.96 -5.28 -6.12
C ASN A 478 18.45 -5.61 -6.17
N TYR A 479 19.13 -5.60 -5.03
CA TYR A 479 20.52 -6.07 -4.94
C TYR A 479 20.67 -7.04 -3.76
N GLY A 480 21.70 -7.88 -3.84
CA GLY A 480 21.93 -9.01 -2.95
C GLY A 480 23.10 -8.73 -2.02
N ASN A 481 22.81 -8.52 -0.73
CA ASN A 481 23.84 -8.35 0.31
C ASN A 481 24.67 -9.63 0.45
N GLY A 482 25.74 -9.76 -0.33
CA GLY A 482 26.62 -10.92 -0.30
C GLY A 482 27.11 -11.31 1.10
N TRP A 483 27.09 -10.43 2.11
CA TRP A 483 27.58 -10.71 3.48
C TRP A 483 26.96 -9.82 4.61
N SER A 484 25.72 -9.30 4.49
CA SER A 484 25.11 -8.48 5.56
C SER A 484 23.58 -8.64 5.72
N ASP A 485 23.12 -8.64 6.97
CA ASP A 485 21.74 -8.92 7.40
C ASP A 485 20.68 -7.87 6.98
N GLU A 486 21.08 -6.75 6.37
CA GLU A 486 20.22 -5.57 6.20
C GLU A 486 19.10 -5.72 5.14
N CYS A 487 19.28 -6.55 4.12
CA CYS A 487 18.27 -6.81 3.07
C CYS A 487 17.64 -8.21 3.16
N GLU A 488 17.91 -8.98 4.22
CA GLU A 488 17.38 -10.34 4.38
C GLU A 488 15.84 -10.32 4.44
N GLY A 489 15.18 -11.06 3.54
CA GLY A 489 13.72 -11.12 3.44
C GLY A 489 13.06 -9.99 2.65
N VAL A 490 13.82 -8.98 2.20
CA VAL A 490 13.31 -7.90 1.33
C VAL A 490 13.49 -8.24 -0.15
N ASN A 491 14.70 -8.64 -0.54
CA ASN A 491 15.04 -8.98 -1.93
C ASN A 491 15.31 -10.49 -2.09
N PRO A 492 14.87 -11.13 -3.20
CA PRO A 492 14.90 -12.59 -3.34
C PRO A 492 16.24 -13.17 -3.82
N GLY A 493 17.28 -12.36 -4.01
CA GLY A 493 18.59 -12.80 -4.52
C GLY A 493 18.54 -13.34 -5.96
N ARG A 494 17.55 -12.90 -6.75
CA ARG A 494 17.31 -13.24 -8.16
C ARG A 494 16.68 -12.07 -8.88
N ALA A 495 16.73 -12.07 -10.21
CA ALA A 495 16.05 -11.06 -11.01
C ALA A 495 14.55 -11.02 -10.70
N MET A 496 13.98 -9.82 -10.76
CA MET A 496 12.55 -9.54 -10.55
C MET A 496 11.97 -8.89 -11.81
N ASN A 497 10.63 -8.78 -11.88
CA ASN A 497 10.00 -8.00 -12.95
C ASN A 497 10.58 -6.58 -12.97
N VAL A 498 10.89 -6.07 -14.16
CA VAL A 498 11.28 -4.66 -14.32
C VAL A 498 10.18 -3.76 -13.76
N LYS A 499 10.53 -2.56 -13.31
CA LYS A 499 9.62 -1.62 -12.64
C LYS A 499 9.05 -2.13 -11.31
N SER A 500 9.76 -3.03 -10.63
CA SER A 500 9.40 -3.43 -9.25
C SER A 500 9.64 -2.30 -8.24
N PHE A 501 10.49 -1.33 -8.58
CA PHE A 501 10.81 -0.16 -7.76
C PHE A 501 10.46 1.15 -8.49
N SER A 502 10.46 2.27 -7.76
CA SER A 502 10.20 3.60 -8.34
C SER A 502 11.32 4.02 -9.30
N PRO A 503 11.00 4.75 -10.39
CA PRO A 503 12.01 5.26 -11.31
C PRO A 503 12.78 6.44 -10.70
N ASN A 504 13.87 6.82 -11.34
CA ASN A 504 14.52 8.10 -11.07
C ASN A 504 13.74 9.28 -11.69
N ALA A 505 14.21 10.51 -11.47
CA ALA A 505 13.52 11.74 -11.88
C ALA A 505 13.29 11.88 -13.40
N TRP A 506 13.92 11.04 -14.24
CA TRP A 506 13.76 11.02 -15.69
C TRP A 506 13.02 9.78 -16.19
N GLY A 507 12.34 9.03 -15.31
CA GLY A 507 11.51 7.88 -15.70
C GLY A 507 12.30 6.61 -16.03
N LEU A 508 13.56 6.52 -15.61
CA LEU A 508 14.37 5.30 -15.77
C LEU A 508 14.24 4.43 -14.52
N TYR A 509 13.83 3.19 -14.73
CA TYR A 509 13.68 2.15 -13.72
C TYR A 509 14.90 1.24 -13.67
N ASP A 510 15.10 0.61 -12.52
CA ASP A 510 16.08 -0.46 -12.33
C ASP A 510 17.54 -0.04 -12.66
N MET A 511 17.85 1.26 -12.59
CA MET A 511 19.22 1.77 -12.80
C MET A 511 20.21 1.34 -11.70
N HIS A 512 19.70 0.73 -10.62
CA HIS A 512 20.46 0.24 -9.47
C HIS A 512 19.95 -1.17 -9.11
N GLY A 513 20.79 -2.19 -9.30
CA GLY A 513 20.46 -3.59 -9.06
C GLY A 513 19.68 -4.25 -10.22
N ASN A 514 19.00 -5.34 -9.89
CA ASN A 514 18.28 -6.28 -10.76
C ASN A 514 19.20 -7.06 -11.69
N VAL A 515 19.72 -6.47 -12.76
CA VAL A 515 20.79 -7.05 -13.58
C VAL A 515 21.85 -6.02 -13.91
N TRP A 516 23.10 -6.48 -14.04
CA TRP A 516 24.15 -5.66 -14.63
C TRP A 516 23.81 -5.31 -16.08
N GLU A 517 24.11 -4.08 -16.52
CA GLU A 517 23.76 -3.63 -17.86
C GLU A 517 24.98 -3.37 -18.74
N TRP A 518 25.05 -4.06 -19.89
CA TRP A 518 26.09 -3.82 -20.90
C TRP A 518 26.09 -2.38 -21.44
N CYS A 519 27.27 -1.77 -21.49
CA CYS A 519 27.54 -0.50 -22.19
C CYS A 519 28.27 -0.75 -23.52
N HIS A 520 28.33 0.28 -24.37
CA HIS A 520 29.04 0.20 -25.65
C HIS A 520 30.57 0.24 -25.50
N ASP A 521 31.06 0.94 -24.49
CA ASP A 521 32.48 1.25 -24.28
C ASP A 521 33.35 0.04 -23.86
N LYS A 522 34.63 0.13 -24.22
CA LYS A 522 35.68 -0.79 -23.72
C LYS A 522 36.12 -0.37 -22.32
N ALA A 523 36.43 -1.33 -21.46
CA ALA A 523 37.11 -1.07 -20.20
C ALA A 523 38.56 -0.65 -20.51
N ASP A 524 38.89 0.60 -20.24
CA ASP A 524 40.12 1.26 -20.65
C ASP A 524 41.29 1.00 -19.68
N GLY A 525 41.71 -0.25 -19.47
CA GLY A 525 43.02 -0.59 -18.88
C GLY A 525 43.41 0.02 -17.52
N ASN A 526 42.53 0.78 -16.87
CA ASN A 526 42.77 1.46 -15.62
C ASN A 526 42.68 0.45 -14.47
N GLU A 527 43.67 0.46 -13.56
CA GLU A 527 43.84 -0.53 -12.48
C GLU A 527 42.69 -0.54 -11.44
N GLN A 528 41.63 0.27 -11.62
CA GLN A 528 40.49 0.39 -10.72
C GLN A 528 39.30 -0.55 -11.00
N TYR A 529 39.32 -1.35 -12.07
CA TYR A 529 38.22 -2.28 -12.34
C TYR A 529 38.31 -3.55 -11.46
N LYS A 530 37.22 -3.92 -10.79
CA LYS A 530 37.04 -5.31 -10.28
C LYS A 530 36.84 -6.21 -11.51
N LEU A 531 37.93 -6.72 -12.06
CA LEU A 531 37.91 -7.60 -13.22
C LEU A 531 37.42 -9.00 -12.83
N ILE A 532 36.40 -9.50 -13.53
CA ILE A 532 36.15 -10.95 -13.66
C ILE A 532 36.80 -11.39 -14.97
N ALA A 533 38.14 -11.36 -15.05
CA ALA A 533 38.86 -11.76 -16.25
C ALA A 533 40.06 -12.64 -15.86
N THR A 534 40.13 -13.83 -16.44
CA THR A 534 41.20 -14.81 -16.19
C THR A 534 42.19 -14.93 -17.34
N ASP A 535 41.97 -14.29 -18.51
CA ASP A 535 42.79 -14.58 -19.70
C ASP A 535 43.28 -13.39 -20.57
N GLY A 536 42.97 -12.14 -20.21
CA GLY A 536 43.63 -10.94 -20.79
C GLY A 536 43.15 -10.48 -22.18
N LYS A 537 41.94 -10.86 -22.64
CA LYS A 537 41.40 -10.45 -23.96
C LYS A 537 40.62 -9.13 -24.03
N GLY A 538 40.69 -8.30 -22.99
CA GLY A 538 40.04 -6.99 -22.94
C GLY A 538 38.56 -7.10 -22.55
N SER A 539 38.14 -6.29 -21.59
CA SER A 539 36.80 -6.33 -20.99
C SER A 539 35.91 -5.20 -21.53
N LEU A 540 34.60 -5.42 -21.59
CA LEU A 540 33.58 -4.43 -21.92
C LEU A 540 32.88 -3.99 -20.62
N LEU A 541 32.44 -2.74 -20.58
CA LEU A 541 31.88 -2.15 -19.36
C LEU A 541 30.45 -2.63 -19.10
N ILE A 542 30.18 -2.90 -17.82
CA ILE A 542 28.84 -3.12 -17.27
C ILE A 542 28.62 -2.17 -16.09
N ARG A 543 27.37 -1.74 -15.91
CA ARG A 543 26.97 -0.79 -14.88
C ARG A 543 25.73 -1.26 -14.11
N GLY A 544 25.42 -0.60 -12.99
CA GLY A 544 24.15 -0.76 -12.27
C GLY A 544 24.15 -1.77 -11.12
N GLY A 545 25.01 -2.78 -11.15
CA GLY A 545 24.94 -3.89 -10.20
C GLY A 545 23.77 -4.84 -10.52
N GLY A 546 23.85 -6.09 -10.09
CA GLY A 546 22.79 -7.08 -10.28
C GLY A 546 22.16 -7.57 -8.97
N CYS A 547 21.14 -8.40 -9.09
CA CYS A 547 20.42 -8.99 -7.96
C CYS A 547 21.28 -9.79 -6.97
N GLY A 548 22.49 -10.22 -7.37
CA GLY A 548 23.48 -10.85 -6.50
C GLY A 548 24.59 -9.93 -6.01
N SER A 549 24.56 -8.64 -6.38
CA SER A 549 25.64 -7.68 -6.12
C SER A 549 25.44 -6.93 -4.80
N SER A 550 26.53 -6.48 -4.18
CA SER A 550 26.43 -5.65 -2.97
C SER A 550 25.87 -4.25 -3.30
N ALA A 551 25.43 -3.54 -2.26
CA ALA A 551 25.00 -2.15 -2.37
C ALA A 551 26.05 -1.28 -3.08
N GLU A 552 27.33 -1.43 -2.70
CA GLU A 552 28.45 -0.65 -3.27
C GLU A 552 28.58 -0.88 -4.77
N ASP A 553 28.34 -2.12 -5.21
CA ASP A 553 28.45 -2.46 -6.63
C ASP A 553 27.32 -1.83 -7.47
N CYS A 554 26.23 -1.40 -6.83
CA CYS A 554 25.06 -0.79 -7.47
C CYS A 554 25.08 0.75 -7.53
N ARG A 555 26.16 1.42 -7.11
CA ARG A 555 26.24 2.89 -7.12
C ARG A 555 26.30 3.44 -8.56
N SER A 556 25.79 4.66 -8.79
CA SER A 556 25.82 5.34 -10.11
C SER A 556 27.24 5.42 -10.71
N ALA A 557 28.26 5.61 -9.86
CA ALA A 557 29.66 5.70 -10.31
C ALA A 557 30.37 4.35 -10.42
N ASN A 558 29.80 3.26 -9.89
CA ASN A 558 30.52 1.99 -9.84
C ASN A 558 30.64 1.39 -11.24
N ARG A 559 31.82 0.83 -11.54
CA ARG A 559 32.20 0.30 -12.84
C ARG A 559 32.68 -1.14 -12.68
N ALA A 560 32.17 -2.04 -13.51
CA ALA A 560 32.71 -3.39 -13.63
C ALA A 560 32.96 -3.74 -15.09
N GLY A 561 33.80 -4.75 -15.32
CA GLY A 561 34.16 -5.22 -16.65
C GLY A 561 33.92 -6.72 -16.79
N SER A 562 33.38 -7.13 -17.93
CA SER A 562 33.21 -8.53 -18.30
C SER A 562 33.67 -8.77 -19.75
N GLU A 563 34.17 -9.96 -20.07
CA GLU A 563 34.65 -10.28 -21.41
C GLU A 563 33.47 -10.44 -22.38
N ALA A 564 33.62 -9.97 -23.62
CA ALA A 564 32.53 -9.85 -24.58
C ALA A 564 31.76 -11.15 -24.88
N GLY A 565 32.43 -12.30 -24.75
CA GLY A 565 31.88 -13.65 -24.97
C GLY A 565 31.86 -14.54 -23.74
N PHE A 566 32.32 -14.06 -22.58
CA PHE A 566 32.32 -14.85 -21.35
C PHE A 566 31.00 -14.65 -20.60
N LEU A 567 30.32 -15.76 -20.35
CA LEU A 567 29.19 -15.82 -19.43
C LEU A 567 29.55 -16.83 -18.35
N PRO A 568 29.79 -16.39 -17.10
CA PRO A 568 29.83 -17.34 -16.01
C PRO A 568 28.46 -18.03 -15.91
N ASN A 569 28.45 -19.32 -15.57
CA ASN A 569 27.22 -20.07 -15.40
C ASN A 569 26.34 -19.37 -14.35
N LYS A 570 25.14 -18.92 -14.74
CA LYS A 570 24.22 -18.07 -13.95
C LYS A 570 24.67 -16.62 -13.77
N SER A 571 25.03 -15.96 -14.86
CA SER A 571 25.35 -14.53 -14.87
C SER A 571 24.08 -13.65 -14.80
N ASP A 572 24.03 -12.72 -13.85
CA ASP A 572 22.98 -11.69 -13.74
C ASP A 572 23.28 -10.45 -14.62
N ILE A 573 23.85 -10.65 -15.82
CA ILE A 573 24.15 -9.60 -16.79
C ILE A 573 23.11 -9.58 -17.91
N GLY A 574 22.43 -8.44 -18.06
CA GLY A 574 21.51 -8.06 -19.13
C GLY A 574 21.94 -6.75 -19.80
N PHE A 575 20.97 -5.97 -20.30
CA PHE A 575 21.22 -4.68 -20.95
C PHE A 575 19.95 -3.85 -21.13
N ARG A 576 20.12 -2.56 -21.38
CA ARG A 576 19.07 -1.65 -21.89
C ARG A 576 19.51 -0.95 -23.18
N LEU A 577 18.55 -0.37 -23.89
CA LEU A 577 18.82 0.31 -25.16
C LEU A 577 18.85 1.84 -25.05
N ALA A 578 19.58 2.47 -25.95
CA ALA A 578 19.59 3.90 -26.22
C ALA A 578 19.46 4.18 -27.73
N CYS A 579 19.05 5.40 -28.09
CA CYS A 579 19.05 5.89 -29.47
C CYS A 579 19.15 7.42 -29.53
N SER A 580 19.49 7.99 -30.69
CA SER A 580 19.69 9.43 -30.86
C SER A 580 18.41 10.25 -30.67
N SER A 581 18.56 11.51 -30.24
CA SER A 581 17.45 12.44 -29.96
C SER A 581 16.44 12.59 -31.11
N GLY A 582 16.87 12.46 -32.36
CA GLY A 582 16.01 12.56 -33.55
C GLY A 582 15.23 11.29 -33.89
N HIS A 583 15.41 10.19 -33.16
CA HIS A 583 14.76 8.91 -33.50
C HIS A 583 13.25 8.93 -33.23
N PHE A 584 12.85 9.40 -32.05
CA PHE A 584 11.47 9.58 -31.68
C PHE A 584 11.08 11.06 -31.76
N LYS A 585 9.90 11.34 -32.31
CA LYS A 585 9.20 12.58 -31.96
C LYS A 585 8.61 12.35 -30.58
N ALA A 586 8.73 13.31 -29.66
CA ALA A 586 7.97 13.24 -28.41
C ALA A 586 6.52 12.93 -28.78
N SER A 587 5.93 11.94 -28.11
CA SER A 587 4.48 11.82 -28.14
C SER A 587 3.95 13.20 -27.74
N LEU A 588 3.02 13.73 -28.54
CA LEU A 588 2.15 14.79 -28.03
C LEU A 588 1.35 14.09 -26.94
N GLU A 589 1.91 13.95 -25.75
CA GLU A 589 1.13 13.72 -24.56
C GLU A 589 0.19 14.92 -24.46
N GLN A 590 -1.00 14.73 -25.00
CA GLN A 590 -2.18 15.40 -24.50
C GLN A 590 -2.10 15.14 -23.00
N LYS A 591 -1.77 16.17 -22.19
CA LYS A 591 -1.65 16.02 -20.73
C LYS A 591 -2.96 15.46 -20.22
N LEU A 592 -3.01 14.14 -20.08
CA LEU A 592 -4.23 13.43 -19.74
C LEU A 592 -4.60 13.83 -18.32
N LYS A 593 -5.82 14.30 -18.17
CA LYS A 593 -6.40 14.63 -16.88
C LYS A 593 -7.23 13.47 -16.40
N ALA A 594 -7.37 13.38 -15.08
CA ALA A 594 -8.28 12.42 -14.47
C ALA A 594 -9.67 12.53 -15.11
N GLY A 595 -10.18 11.41 -15.62
CA GLY A 595 -11.48 11.33 -16.28
C GLY A 595 -11.51 11.76 -17.75
N ASP A 596 -10.37 12.09 -18.39
CA ASP A 596 -10.33 12.19 -19.84
C ASP A 596 -10.80 10.86 -20.45
N LEU A 597 -11.68 10.93 -21.46
CA LEU A 597 -12.32 9.75 -22.05
C LEU A 597 -11.62 9.34 -23.34
N SER A 598 -11.50 8.03 -23.58
CA SER A 598 -11.01 7.47 -24.85
C SER A 598 -12.08 7.58 -25.95
N GLU A 599 -11.66 7.54 -27.21
CA GLU A 599 -12.59 7.13 -28.28
C GLU A 599 -13.12 5.71 -28.02
N PRO A 600 -14.37 5.39 -28.43
CA PRO A 600 -14.88 4.02 -28.34
C PRO A 600 -14.06 3.06 -29.22
N ASN A 601 -13.76 1.86 -28.72
CA ASN A 601 -13.17 0.80 -29.55
C ASN A 601 -14.20 0.16 -30.51
N SER A 602 -13.83 -0.90 -31.23
CA SER A 602 -14.71 -1.53 -32.25
C SER A 602 -16.00 -2.14 -31.69
N ILE A 603 -16.06 -2.37 -30.38
CA ILE A 603 -17.25 -2.87 -29.66
C ILE A 603 -17.88 -1.82 -28.74
N GLY A 604 -17.46 -0.55 -28.88
CA GLY A 604 -18.07 0.59 -28.17
C GLY A 604 -17.61 0.77 -26.71
N MET A 605 -16.54 0.11 -26.27
CA MET A 605 -15.97 0.35 -24.93
C MET A 605 -15.30 1.72 -24.87
N VAL A 606 -15.59 2.45 -23.79
CA VAL A 606 -15.01 3.76 -23.51
C VAL A 606 -14.26 3.68 -22.18
N PHE A 607 -13.04 4.19 -22.15
CA PHE A 607 -12.18 4.18 -20.98
C PHE A 607 -11.98 5.60 -20.46
N ALA A 608 -11.85 5.74 -19.15
CA ALA A 608 -11.43 6.96 -18.48
C ALA A 608 -9.97 6.87 -18.04
N TYR A 609 -9.23 7.97 -18.17
CA TYR A 609 -7.86 8.05 -17.69
C TYR A 609 -7.82 8.22 -16.17
N ILE A 610 -7.05 7.35 -15.51
CA ILE A 610 -6.87 7.27 -14.07
C ILE A 610 -5.42 7.64 -13.73
N PRO A 611 -5.17 8.81 -13.12
CA PRO A 611 -3.80 9.28 -12.87
C PRO A 611 -3.23 8.61 -11.63
N GLN A 612 -2.01 8.07 -11.64
CA GLN A 612 -1.37 7.55 -10.43
C GLN A 612 -0.60 8.67 -9.68
N SER A 613 -0.42 8.53 -8.36
CA SER A 613 0.23 9.57 -7.54
C SER A 613 1.71 9.73 -7.92
N THR A 614 2.11 10.97 -8.20
CA THR A 614 3.47 11.49 -8.48
C THR A 614 4.46 10.52 -9.16
N GLN A 615 4.62 10.69 -10.48
CA GLN A 615 5.65 10.14 -11.38
C GLN A 615 5.44 8.73 -11.98
N GLN A 616 4.29 8.09 -11.77
CA GLN A 616 3.87 6.95 -12.61
C GLN A 616 2.90 7.44 -13.71
N GLU A 617 3.06 6.93 -14.94
CA GLU A 617 2.01 7.11 -15.95
C GLU A 617 0.71 6.47 -15.44
N GLY A 618 -0.41 7.20 -15.53
CA GLY A 618 -1.72 6.65 -15.21
C GLY A 618 -2.12 5.46 -16.09
N PHE A 619 -3.31 4.94 -15.88
CA PHE A 619 -3.87 3.85 -16.69
C PHE A 619 -5.27 4.21 -17.16
N TRP A 620 -5.75 3.52 -18.18
CA TRP A 620 -7.12 3.64 -18.66
C TRP A 620 -7.97 2.56 -18.01
N MET A 621 -9.15 2.92 -17.52
CA MET A 621 -10.12 1.97 -16.97
C MET A 621 -11.47 2.13 -17.67
N GLN A 622 -12.10 1.01 -18.04
CA GLN A 622 -13.39 1.03 -18.70
C GLN A 622 -14.41 1.75 -17.81
N THR A 623 -15.17 2.67 -18.41
CA THR A 623 -16.11 3.53 -17.68
C THR A 623 -17.25 2.76 -17.00
N THR A 624 -17.52 1.52 -17.41
CA THR A 624 -18.54 0.63 -16.87
C THR A 624 -17.98 -0.80 -16.82
N GLU A 625 -18.70 -1.69 -16.18
CA GLU A 625 -18.59 -3.13 -16.40
C GLU A 625 -18.80 -3.47 -17.88
N VAL A 626 -18.24 -4.61 -18.31
CA VAL A 626 -18.49 -5.16 -19.63
C VAL A 626 -19.97 -5.50 -19.74
N THR A 627 -20.62 -5.00 -20.79
CA THR A 627 -22.06 -5.24 -21.01
C THR A 627 -22.30 -6.56 -21.73
N GLN A 628 -23.52 -7.09 -21.62
CA GLN A 628 -23.93 -8.31 -22.33
C GLN A 628 -23.77 -8.20 -23.86
N SER A 629 -24.02 -7.02 -24.44
CA SER A 629 -23.78 -6.79 -25.88
C SER A 629 -22.30 -6.79 -26.25
N GLN A 630 -21.44 -6.18 -25.44
CA GLN A 630 -19.99 -6.22 -25.62
C GLN A 630 -19.45 -7.65 -25.49
N TRP A 631 -19.92 -8.40 -24.50
CA TRP A 631 -19.59 -9.82 -24.36
C TRP A 631 -19.98 -10.60 -25.61
N LYS A 632 -21.24 -10.49 -26.03
CA LYS A 632 -21.77 -11.21 -27.20
C LYS A 632 -21.04 -10.85 -28.49
N ALA A 633 -20.58 -9.60 -28.65
CA ALA A 633 -19.81 -9.17 -29.82
C ALA A 633 -18.44 -9.86 -29.94
N VAL A 634 -17.86 -10.33 -28.83
CA VAL A 634 -16.55 -11.01 -28.80
C VAL A 634 -16.70 -12.53 -28.67
N MET A 635 -17.66 -12.99 -27.87
CA MET A 635 -17.81 -14.40 -27.49
C MET A 635 -18.89 -15.13 -28.28
N GLY A 636 -19.82 -14.40 -28.92
CA GLY A 636 -20.90 -14.96 -29.74
C GLY A 636 -22.11 -15.49 -28.97
N ASN A 637 -22.03 -15.60 -27.64
CA ASN A 637 -23.11 -16.03 -26.74
C ASN A 637 -23.40 -14.98 -25.67
N ASN A 638 -24.40 -15.21 -24.82
CA ASN A 638 -24.67 -14.41 -23.62
C ASN A 638 -24.89 -15.36 -22.43
N PRO A 639 -23.98 -15.40 -21.45
CA PRO A 639 -24.08 -16.31 -20.31
C PRO A 639 -24.99 -15.79 -19.20
N SER A 640 -25.43 -14.53 -19.24
CA SER A 640 -26.03 -13.85 -18.10
C SER A 640 -27.45 -14.33 -17.74
N HIS A 641 -27.66 -14.47 -16.44
CA HIS A 641 -28.92 -14.76 -15.78
C HIS A 641 -29.89 -13.56 -15.80
N PHE A 642 -29.42 -12.36 -15.47
CA PHE A 642 -30.24 -11.16 -15.41
C PHE A 642 -30.33 -10.50 -16.80
N GLN A 643 -31.52 -10.47 -17.39
CA GLN A 643 -31.72 -9.98 -18.77
C GLN A 643 -32.70 -8.80 -18.86
N ASP A 644 -33.35 -8.44 -17.76
CA ASP A 644 -34.42 -7.44 -17.74
C ASP A 644 -33.95 -6.02 -18.13
N CYS A 645 -32.67 -5.70 -17.91
CA CYS A 645 -32.04 -4.45 -18.35
C CYS A 645 -31.55 -4.47 -19.82
N GLY A 646 -31.69 -5.59 -20.54
CA GLY A 646 -31.32 -5.75 -21.96
C GLY A 646 -29.81 -5.72 -22.23
N ASP A 647 -29.45 -5.35 -23.46
CA ASP A 647 -28.05 -5.36 -23.98
C ASP A 647 -27.05 -4.51 -23.19
N SER A 648 -27.54 -3.60 -22.34
CA SER A 648 -26.74 -2.71 -21.47
C SER A 648 -26.64 -3.21 -20.03
N CYS A 649 -27.21 -4.37 -19.70
CA CYS A 649 -26.88 -5.03 -18.44
C CYS A 649 -25.37 -5.36 -18.40
N PRO A 650 -24.75 -5.37 -17.21
CA PRO A 650 -23.44 -6.00 -17.06
C PRO A 650 -23.54 -7.48 -17.45
N VAL A 651 -22.50 -8.00 -18.08
CA VAL A 651 -22.35 -9.44 -18.22
C VAL A 651 -21.99 -10.02 -16.86
N GLU A 652 -22.72 -11.06 -16.46
CA GLU A 652 -22.43 -11.87 -15.29
C GLU A 652 -22.54 -13.36 -15.60
N GLN A 653 -22.28 -14.21 -14.60
CA GLN A 653 -22.13 -15.67 -14.72
C GLN A 653 -20.84 -16.10 -15.44
N VAL A 654 -19.82 -15.24 -15.39
CA VAL A 654 -18.52 -15.45 -16.04
C VAL A 654 -17.45 -15.78 -15.02
N SER A 655 -16.68 -16.85 -15.29
CA SER A 655 -15.50 -17.18 -14.48
C SER A 655 -14.32 -16.30 -14.87
N TRP A 656 -13.30 -16.24 -14.02
CA TRP A 656 -12.06 -15.53 -14.35
C TRP A 656 -11.42 -16.09 -15.63
N ASN A 657 -11.49 -17.41 -15.81
CA ASN A 657 -10.99 -18.09 -17.01
C ASN A 657 -11.75 -17.67 -18.28
N ASP A 658 -13.08 -17.54 -18.24
CA ASP A 658 -13.86 -17.04 -19.38
C ASP A 658 -13.48 -15.61 -19.73
N VAL A 659 -13.21 -14.78 -18.71
CA VAL A 659 -12.79 -13.39 -18.87
C VAL A 659 -11.43 -13.31 -19.57
N GLN A 660 -10.47 -14.18 -19.26
CA GLN A 660 -9.19 -14.22 -19.97
C GLN A 660 -9.35 -14.61 -21.44
N VAL A 661 -10.28 -15.52 -21.77
CA VAL A 661 -10.61 -15.85 -23.16
C VAL A 661 -11.22 -14.64 -23.87
N PHE A 662 -12.15 -13.94 -23.23
CA PHE A 662 -12.72 -12.70 -23.75
C PHE A 662 -11.64 -11.65 -24.03
N ILE A 663 -10.73 -11.41 -23.07
CA ILE A 663 -9.62 -10.46 -23.19
C ILE A 663 -8.71 -10.84 -24.35
N SER A 664 -8.33 -12.12 -24.47
CA SER A 664 -7.48 -12.61 -25.55
C SER A 664 -8.10 -12.36 -26.93
N ARG A 665 -9.39 -12.65 -27.10
CA ARG A 665 -10.11 -12.41 -28.36
C ARG A 665 -10.30 -10.93 -28.65
N LEU A 666 -10.57 -10.11 -27.63
CA LEU A 666 -10.68 -8.67 -27.80
C LEU A 666 -9.34 -8.05 -28.22
N ASN A 667 -8.25 -8.46 -27.58
CA ASN A 667 -6.90 -8.07 -27.92
C ASN A 667 -6.56 -8.46 -29.38
N GLU A 668 -6.88 -9.67 -29.81
CA GLU A 668 -6.73 -10.10 -31.21
C GLU A 668 -7.57 -9.24 -32.18
N LYS A 669 -8.85 -9.00 -31.83
CA LYS A 669 -9.78 -8.22 -32.64
C LYS A 669 -9.34 -6.76 -32.83
N GLU A 670 -8.75 -6.16 -31.79
CA GLU A 670 -8.26 -4.78 -31.78
C GLU A 670 -6.77 -4.68 -32.17
N ASN A 671 -6.14 -5.80 -32.55
CA ASN A 671 -4.72 -5.90 -32.89
C ASN A 671 -3.81 -5.26 -31.82
N THR A 672 -4.02 -5.66 -30.57
CA THR A 672 -3.34 -5.16 -29.37
C THR A 672 -3.11 -6.30 -28.37
N ASN A 673 -2.37 -6.04 -27.30
CA ASN A 673 -2.17 -6.96 -26.17
C ASN A 673 -2.34 -6.24 -24.83
N ASN A 674 -3.03 -5.11 -24.82
CA ASN A 674 -3.02 -4.16 -23.70
C ASN A 674 -4.24 -4.24 -22.79
N PHE A 675 -5.35 -4.85 -23.23
CA PHE A 675 -6.50 -5.04 -22.36
C PHE A 675 -6.22 -6.15 -21.35
N ARG A 676 -6.56 -5.89 -20.09
CA ARG A 676 -6.46 -6.82 -18.97
C ARG A 676 -7.52 -6.51 -17.90
N LEU A 677 -7.65 -7.37 -16.90
CA LEU A 677 -8.34 -7.00 -15.67
C LEU A 677 -7.53 -5.95 -14.88
N PRO A 678 -8.18 -5.04 -14.14
CA PRO A 678 -7.49 -4.23 -13.16
C PRO A 678 -6.90 -5.12 -12.06
N ILE A 679 -5.78 -4.70 -11.47
CA ILE A 679 -5.37 -5.28 -10.17
C ILE A 679 -6.19 -4.63 -9.05
N ASP A 680 -6.28 -5.33 -7.93
CA ASP A 680 -6.96 -4.93 -6.70
C ASP A 680 -6.69 -3.47 -6.29
N ALA A 681 -5.42 -3.07 -6.30
CA ALA A 681 -4.99 -1.73 -5.94
C ALA A 681 -5.46 -0.66 -6.95
N GLU A 682 -5.42 -0.98 -8.25
CA GLU A 682 -5.89 -0.07 -9.31
C GLU A 682 -7.40 0.14 -9.22
N TRP A 683 -8.15 -0.93 -9.00
CA TRP A 683 -9.60 -0.86 -8.82
C TRP A 683 -9.96 0.00 -7.62
N THR A 684 -9.33 -0.24 -6.47
CA THR A 684 -9.56 0.52 -5.22
C THR A 684 -9.28 2.01 -5.41
N TYR A 685 -8.13 2.31 -6.02
CA TYR A 685 -7.72 3.67 -6.29
C TYR A 685 -8.69 4.39 -7.24
N ALA A 686 -9.11 3.71 -8.30
CA ALA A 686 -10.06 4.22 -9.27
C ALA A 686 -11.47 4.41 -8.68
N ALA A 687 -11.92 3.50 -7.80
CA ALA A 687 -13.21 3.59 -7.11
C ALA A 687 -13.26 4.83 -6.21
N ARG A 688 -12.18 5.08 -5.46
CA ARG A 688 -12.02 6.23 -4.58
C ARG A 688 -12.03 7.57 -5.32
N ALA A 689 -11.42 7.63 -6.50
CA ALA A 689 -11.35 8.83 -7.33
C ALA A 689 -10.94 10.11 -6.58
N GLY A 690 -9.91 9.99 -5.72
CA GLY A 690 -9.38 11.08 -4.91
C GLY A 690 -10.10 11.31 -3.57
N THR A 691 -11.03 10.44 -3.18
CA THR A 691 -11.68 10.46 -1.87
C THR A 691 -11.09 9.42 -0.91
N GLU A 692 -11.11 9.73 0.38
CA GLU A 692 -10.75 8.78 1.46
C GLU A 692 -11.98 8.08 2.06
N THR A 693 -13.19 8.44 1.61
CA THR A 693 -14.47 8.01 2.17
C THR A 693 -14.86 6.59 1.75
N ALA A 694 -15.82 5.99 2.48
CA ALA A 694 -16.26 4.61 2.26
C ALA A 694 -16.89 4.38 0.87
N TYR A 695 -17.56 5.40 0.34
CA TYR A 695 -18.00 5.51 -1.06
C TYR A 695 -17.40 6.76 -1.68
N PHE A 696 -17.30 6.86 -3.01
CA PHE A 696 -16.80 8.09 -3.65
C PHE A 696 -17.63 9.34 -3.35
N TRP A 697 -18.85 9.18 -2.83
CA TRP A 697 -19.76 10.27 -2.49
C TRP A 697 -19.85 10.59 -0.99
N GLY A 698 -19.07 9.92 -0.14
CA GLY A 698 -19.09 10.07 1.32
C GLY A 698 -19.17 8.74 2.05
N ASP A 699 -19.26 8.78 3.37
CA ASP A 699 -19.20 7.58 4.21
C ASP A 699 -20.55 6.87 4.39
N ARG A 700 -21.64 7.51 3.93
CA ARG A 700 -23.00 6.97 4.07
C ARG A 700 -23.47 6.33 2.77
N ALA A 701 -23.96 5.10 2.89
CA ALA A 701 -24.65 4.40 1.81
C ALA A 701 -25.83 5.21 1.28
N ASP A 702 -25.92 5.34 -0.04
CA ASP A 702 -27.01 6.03 -0.74
C ASP A 702 -27.47 5.20 -1.95
N CYS A 703 -28.61 4.50 -1.82
CA CYS A 703 -29.16 3.67 -2.90
C CYS A 703 -29.68 4.48 -4.10
N LYS A 704 -29.68 5.82 -4.03
CA LYS A 704 -29.90 6.69 -5.21
C LYS A 704 -28.62 6.92 -6.01
N LYS A 705 -27.47 6.36 -5.57
CA LYS A 705 -26.16 6.53 -6.20
C LYS A 705 -25.48 5.23 -6.62
N ALA A 706 -25.98 4.07 -6.21
CA ALA A 706 -25.51 2.77 -6.69
C ALA A 706 -26.58 1.68 -6.51
N ASN A 707 -26.43 0.58 -7.25
CA ASN A 707 -27.32 -0.59 -7.19
C ASN A 707 -26.82 -1.61 -6.15
N PHE A 708 -27.31 -1.55 -4.92
CA PHE A 708 -27.04 -2.54 -3.88
C PHE A 708 -28.32 -2.88 -3.11
N GLY A 709 -28.31 -4.02 -2.44
CA GLY A 709 -29.43 -4.54 -1.67
C GLY A 709 -29.69 -3.81 -0.35
N ASN A 710 -30.78 -4.22 0.30
CA ASN A 710 -31.40 -3.64 1.49
C ASN A 710 -30.39 -3.08 2.52
N THR A 711 -30.42 -1.77 2.76
CA THR A 711 -29.63 -1.19 3.85
C THR A 711 -30.35 -1.36 5.18
N HIS A 712 -29.69 -1.94 6.20
CA HIS A 712 -30.15 -1.84 7.59
C HIS A 712 -30.14 -0.39 8.14
N TRP A 713 -29.70 0.58 7.33
CA TRP A 713 -29.30 1.95 7.69
C TRP A 713 -30.24 3.05 7.20
N ASN A 714 -31.20 2.76 6.31
CA ASN A 714 -32.14 3.76 5.79
C ASN A 714 -33.46 3.11 5.35
N ASP A 715 -34.59 3.59 5.88
CA ASP A 715 -35.92 3.12 5.45
C ASP A 715 -36.20 3.42 3.96
N GLU A 716 -35.48 4.39 3.36
CA GLU A 716 -35.64 4.76 1.94
C GLU A 716 -35.18 3.67 0.94
N CYS A 717 -34.36 2.71 1.37
CA CYS A 717 -33.84 1.64 0.50
C CYS A 717 -34.57 0.29 0.72
N LYS A 718 -35.66 0.27 1.51
CA LYS A 718 -36.47 -0.94 1.73
C LYS A 718 -37.31 -1.27 0.50
N GLY A 719 -37.21 -2.51 0.01
CA GLY A 719 -38.08 -3.04 -1.04
C GLY A 719 -37.60 -2.86 -2.48
N VAL A 720 -36.41 -2.28 -2.66
CA VAL A 720 -35.75 -2.12 -3.97
C VAL A 720 -34.92 -3.39 -4.22
N ASN A 721 -35.49 -4.38 -4.90
CA ASN A 721 -34.81 -5.63 -5.26
C ASN A 721 -34.94 -5.84 -6.77
N HIS A 722 -33.94 -5.39 -7.54
CA HIS A 722 -34.07 -5.21 -9.00
C HIS A 722 -33.17 -6.11 -9.85
N GLY A 723 -32.38 -7.00 -9.24
CA GLY A 723 -31.32 -7.70 -9.99
C GLY A 723 -30.31 -6.69 -10.57
N THR A 724 -29.55 -7.09 -11.59
CA THR A 724 -28.65 -6.15 -12.25
C THR A 724 -29.46 -5.07 -13.00
N MET A 725 -28.86 -3.89 -13.12
CA MET A 725 -29.43 -2.75 -13.83
C MET A 725 -28.56 -2.38 -15.03
N LYS A 726 -29.11 -1.54 -15.92
CA LYS A 726 -28.33 -0.97 -17.03
C LYS A 726 -27.11 -0.25 -16.46
N VAL A 727 -25.93 -0.49 -17.03
CA VAL A 727 -24.74 0.29 -16.67
C VAL A 727 -25.01 1.78 -16.88
N LYS A 728 -24.38 2.64 -16.07
CA LYS A 728 -24.62 4.09 -16.04
C LYS A 728 -26.04 4.51 -15.61
N SER A 729 -26.73 3.68 -14.83
CA SER A 729 -28.00 4.09 -14.20
C SER A 729 -27.80 5.14 -13.11
N PHE A 730 -26.59 5.24 -12.55
CA PHE A 730 -26.22 6.21 -11.51
C PHE A 730 -25.14 7.17 -11.99
N SER A 731 -24.89 8.22 -11.21
CA SER A 731 -23.84 9.20 -11.52
C SER A 731 -22.44 8.57 -11.38
N PRO A 732 -21.47 8.96 -12.23
CA PRO A 732 -20.10 8.48 -12.10
C PRO A 732 -19.39 9.14 -10.92
N ASN A 733 -18.25 8.56 -10.54
CA ASN A 733 -17.30 9.22 -9.64
C ASN A 733 -16.56 10.38 -10.33
N ALA A 734 -15.67 11.06 -9.60
CA ALA A 734 -14.96 12.25 -10.08
C ALA A 734 -14.06 11.99 -11.31
N TRP A 735 -13.76 10.73 -11.63
CA TRP A 735 -12.95 10.33 -12.78
C TRP A 735 -13.77 9.66 -13.89
N GLY A 736 -15.10 9.78 -13.86
CA GLY A 736 -15.95 9.31 -14.95
C GLY A 736 -16.23 7.81 -14.96
N LEU A 737 -15.95 7.11 -13.86
CA LEU A 737 -16.26 5.68 -13.71
C LEU A 737 -17.64 5.49 -13.05
N TYR A 738 -18.43 4.60 -13.64
CA TYR A 738 -19.77 4.26 -13.19
C TYR A 738 -19.78 2.93 -12.43
N ASP A 739 -20.81 2.75 -11.61
CA ASP A 739 -21.15 1.47 -10.98
C ASP A 739 -20.04 0.90 -10.06
N MET A 740 -19.18 1.76 -9.51
CA MET A 740 -18.04 1.36 -8.64
C MET A 740 -18.43 0.82 -7.26
N HIS A 741 -19.73 0.78 -6.91
CA HIS A 741 -20.22 0.46 -5.57
C HIS A 741 -21.48 -0.41 -5.59
N GLY A 742 -21.62 -1.31 -6.56
CA GLY A 742 -22.82 -2.11 -6.70
C GLY A 742 -22.93 -2.80 -8.05
N ASN A 743 -24.15 -3.22 -8.36
CA ASN A 743 -24.59 -3.88 -9.60
C ASN A 743 -24.09 -5.32 -9.72
N VAL A 744 -22.78 -5.51 -9.88
CA VAL A 744 -22.10 -6.81 -9.89
C VAL A 744 -20.78 -6.72 -9.12
N TRP A 745 -20.35 -7.84 -8.57
CA TRP A 745 -18.95 -8.01 -8.21
C TRP A 745 -18.09 -8.00 -9.46
N GLU A 746 -16.83 -7.58 -9.29
CA GLU A 746 -15.89 -7.47 -10.40
C GLU A 746 -14.61 -8.23 -10.14
N TRP A 747 -14.21 -9.04 -11.11
CA TRP A 747 -12.92 -9.73 -11.10
C TRP A 747 -11.73 -8.77 -11.13
N CYS A 748 -10.72 -9.05 -10.30
CA CYS A 748 -9.38 -8.49 -10.39
C CYS A 748 -8.39 -9.53 -10.95
N GLU A 749 -7.26 -9.06 -11.48
CA GLU A 749 -6.23 -9.91 -12.09
C GLU A 749 -5.46 -10.73 -11.03
N ASP A 750 -5.17 -10.13 -9.88
CA ASP A 750 -4.26 -10.66 -8.87
C ASP A 750 -4.87 -11.76 -7.99
N LEU A 751 -3.99 -12.66 -7.54
CA LEU A 751 -4.33 -13.74 -6.62
C LEU A 751 -4.61 -13.19 -5.22
N TYR A 752 -5.60 -13.76 -4.55
CA TYR A 752 -5.85 -13.50 -3.14
C TYR A 752 -4.68 -13.98 -2.26
N ASP A 753 -4.10 -15.15 -2.59
CA ASP A 753 -2.91 -15.70 -1.95
C ASP A 753 -2.02 -16.36 -3.02
N LYS A 754 -0.70 -16.17 -2.90
CA LYS A 754 0.35 -16.62 -3.83
C LYS A 754 0.32 -18.13 -4.12
N ASN A 755 -0.34 -18.92 -3.27
CA ASN A 755 -0.44 -20.38 -3.39
C ASN A 755 -1.89 -20.91 -3.52
N SER A 756 -2.85 -20.09 -3.98
CA SER A 756 -4.26 -20.48 -4.06
C SER A 756 -4.85 -20.29 -5.47
N SER A 757 -5.95 -20.98 -5.77
CA SER A 757 -6.78 -20.73 -6.97
C SER A 757 -7.80 -19.60 -6.76
N PHE A 758 -7.72 -18.86 -5.65
CA PHE A 758 -8.65 -17.79 -5.34
C PHE A 758 -8.14 -16.45 -5.88
N ARG A 759 -9.01 -15.71 -6.56
CA ARG A 759 -8.76 -14.37 -7.10
C ARG A 759 -9.50 -13.32 -6.29
N ASN A 760 -8.95 -12.10 -6.26
CA ASN A 760 -9.62 -10.96 -5.66
C ASN A 760 -10.84 -10.56 -6.49
N ILE A 761 -11.94 -10.23 -5.81
CA ILE A 761 -13.09 -9.56 -6.40
C ILE A 761 -13.42 -8.30 -5.60
N ARG A 762 -13.88 -7.27 -6.30
CA ARG A 762 -14.18 -5.94 -5.76
C ARG A 762 -15.63 -5.54 -5.99
N SER A 763 -16.00 -4.38 -5.45
CA SER A 763 -17.38 -3.87 -5.39
C SER A 763 -18.27 -4.73 -4.47
N GLY A 764 -19.57 -4.45 -4.50
CA GLY A 764 -20.62 -5.38 -4.08
C GLY A 764 -21.63 -5.55 -5.22
N PHE A 765 -22.60 -6.46 -5.09
CA PHE A 765 -23.60 -6.67 -6.13
C PHE A 765 -25.00 -6.14 -5.75
N CYS A 766 -25.93 -6.19 -6.70
CA CYS A 766 -27.29 -5.67 -6.56
C CYS A 766 -28.11 -6.18 -5.35
N LEU A 767 -27.73 -7.30 -4.70
CA LEU A 767 -28.39 -7.78 -3.48
C LEU A 767 -27.52 -7.68 -2.23
N ASP A 768 -26.25 -7.28 -2.37
CA ASP A 768 -25.38 -7.07 -1.22
C ASP A 768 -25.90 -5.92 -0.38
N ILE A 769 -25.85 -6.09 0.93
CA ILE A 769 -26.06 -4.96 1.84
C ILE A 769 -24.92 -3.95 1.62
N ALA A 770 -25.23 -2.66 1.66
CA ALA A 770 -24.29 -1.61 1.26
C ALA A 770 -22.90 -1.65 1.93
N MET A 771 -22.78 -2.26 3.12
CA MET A 771 -21.50 -2.45 3.83
C MET A 771 -20.52 -3.44 3.16
N TYR A 772 -20.92 -4.08 2.06
CA TYR A 772 -20.10 -4.93 1.20
C TYR A 772 -19.80 -4.27 -0.15
N CYS A 773 -20.23 -3.02 -0.33
CA CYS A 773 -20.07 -2.26 -1.55
C CYS A 773 -19.09 -1.09 -1.39
N LEU A 774 -18.17 -1.16 -0.42
CA LEU A 774 -17.26 -0.07 -0.09
C LEU A 774 -16.10 0.01 -1.08
N SER A 775 -15.44 1.17 -1.19
CA SER A 775 -14.23 1.34 -2.01
C SER A 775 -13.10 0.36 -1.62
N GLU A 776 -13.05 -0.07 -0.36
CA GLU A 776 -11.99 -0.93 0.19
C GLU A 776 -12.38 -2.40 0.38
N ASP A 777 -13.66 -2.76 0.19
CA ASP A 777 -14.06 -4.15 0.36
C ASP A 777 -13.49 -5.01 -0.76
N TYR A 778 -13.04 -6.21 -0.39
CA TYR A 778 -12.62 -7.24 -1.32
C TYR A 778 -13.08 -8.60 -0.80
N PHE A 779 -13.43 -9.47 -1.73
CA PHE A 779 -13.78 -10.87 -1.46
C PHE A 779 -12.94 -11.79 -2.33
N LYS A 780 -13.17 -13.09 -2.21
CA LYS A 780 -12.46 -14.09 -2.99
C LYS A 780 -13.38 -15.15 -3.54
N ILE A 781 -13.13 -15.53 -4.78
CA ILE A 781 -13.79 -16.65 -5.46
C ILE A 781 -12.72 -17.45 -6.21
N ALA A 782 -12.91 -18.76 -6.34
CA ALA A 782 -12.05 -19.61 -7.16
C ALA A 782 -12.09 -19.16 -8.63
N ASP A 783 -10.96 -19.27 -9.34
CA ASP A 783 -10.82 -18.82 -10.74
C ASP A 783 -11.78 -19.49 -11.75
N ASP A 784 -12.26 -20.70 -11.46
CA ASP A 784 -13.30 -21.43 -12.20
C ASP A 784 -14.74 -21.17 -11.71
N GLY A 785 -14.90 -20.35 -10.67
CA GLY A 785 -16.19 -20.05 -10.07
C GLY A 785 -17.08 -19.21 -10.97
N HIS A 786 -18.31 -19.70 -11.22
CA HIS A 786 -19.37 -18.91 -11.86
C HIS A 786 -20.37 -18.44 -10.81
N ASN A 787 -20.71 -17.16 -10.84
CA ASN A 787 -21.75 -16.60 -9.97
C ASN A 787 -22.60 -15.61 -10.77
N LYS A 788 -23.92 -15.66 -10.58
CA LYS A 788 -24.90 -14.81 -11.28
C LYS A 788 -24.81 -13.31 -10.93
N PHE A 789 -23.89 -12.95 -10.05
CA PHE A 789 -23.62 -11.58 -9.62
C PHE A 789 -22.20 -11.12 -9.93
N LEU A 790 -21.44 -11.94 -10.66
CA LEU A 790 -20.02 -11.74 -10.89
C LEU A 790 -19.77 -11.41 -12.35
N GLY A 791 -19.31 -10.17 -12.57
CA GLY A 791 -18.89 -9.63 -13.85
C GLY A 791 -17.47 -9.08 -13.76
N PHE A 792 -17.15 -8.10 -14.60
CA PHE A 792 -15.82 -7.49 -14.66
C PHE A 792 -15.83 -6.20 -15.47
N ARG A 793 -14.76 -5.41 -15.31
CA ARG A 793 -14.39 -4.30 -16.20
C ARG A 793 -12.93 -4.44 -16.62
N LEU A 794 -12.53 -3.73 -17.67
CA LEU A 794 -11.16 -3.79 -18.20
C LEU A 794 -10.32 -2.57 -17.85
N ALA A 795 -9.02 -2.76 -17.80
CA ALA A 795 -8.00 -1.73 -17.75
C ALA A 795 -6.98 -1.90 -18.89
N CYS A 796 -6.28 -0.83 -19.26
CA CYS A 796 -5.12 -0.87 -20.15
C CYS A 796 -4.12 0.24 -19.83
N HIS A 797 -2.87 0.11 -20.28
CA HIS A 797 -1.82 1.10 -20.04
C HIS A 797 -2.10 2.46 -20.73
N SER A 798 -1.66 3.56 -20.12
CA SER A 798 -1.68 4.96 -20.60
C SER A 798 -1.41 5.14 -22.09
N GLY A 799 -0.34 4.53 -22.60
CA GLY A 799 0.15 4.73 -23.97
C GLY A 799 -0.68 4.10 -25.08
N HIS A 800 -1.78 3.39 -24.76
CA HIS A 800 -2.54 2.65 -25.78
C HIS A 800 -3.73 3.42 -26.37
N LEU A 801 -4.45 4.17 -25.53
CA LEU A 801 -5.68 4.86 -25.94
C LEU A 801 -5.45 6.36 -26.06
N LYS A 802 -6.08 6.96 -27.07
CA LYS A 802 -6.08 8.41 -27.28
C LYS A 802 -7.31 9.02 -26.62
N ALA A 803 -7.12 10.12 -25.90
CA ALA A 803 -8.24 10.90 -25.40
C ALA A 803 -9.02 11.52 -26.56
N ARG A 804 -10.34 11.64 -26.41
CA ARG A 804 -11.17 12.38 -27.36
C ARG A 804 -10.70 13.83 -27.43
N PRO A 805 -10.70 14.46 -28.61
CA PRO A 805 -10.49 15.90 -28.69
C PRO A 805 -11.59 16.61 -27.90
N THR A 806 -11.21 17.30 -26.82
CA THR A 806 -12.14 18.20 -26.13
C THR A 806 -12.32 19.43 -27.01
N ASN A 807 -13.49 19.56 -27.64
CA ASN A 807 -13.92 20.84 -28.21
C ASN A 807 -14.06 21.82 -27.03
N ARG A 808 -13.01 22.60 -26.77
CA ARG A 808 -13.06 23.79 -25.92
C ARG A 808 -13.28 25.02 -26.78
#